data_AF-A4YUZ8-F1
#
_entry.id   AF-A4YUZ8-F1
#
_cell.length_a   1.000
_cell.length_b   1.000
_cell.length_c   1.000
_cell.angle_alpha   90.00
_cell.angle_beta   90.00
_cell.angle_gamma   90.00
#
_symmetry.space_group_name_H-M   'P 1'
#
loop_
_entity.id
_entity.type
_entity.pdbx_description
1 polymer ?
#
loop_
_entity_poly.entity_id
_entity_poly.type
_entity_poly.pdbx_seq_one_letter_code
_entity_poly.pdbx_strand_id
1 'polypeptide(L)'
;MTIANFPRASGATMVPPVAIPPADGRQMVSAGTAERLAKPRLPPPAAVPTQEGPQGLRFDFNDGCRVMLPDTGQAWRVRLSDLETANVLFDIELRSGHVNSNKRYFVPFRLEVWSAQTLLLRHDYDASGRDILIQFPIGTIGDIIGWLGYAMKFKEMHKCRLTCALGEPLIALFQAAYPDVAFVTHDQIQAERYYATYSVALFFDDAAQVYQPCDFRQVGLHRTAAHILGVDPAERPPRVALDDNSRPIAEPYVCIAVQATTQCKHWNNPEGWHSLVDFLKATGYRVICIDQKAESSRGDFRTRIPADAEDQTGERPLRERARWLRHADVFIGLSSGLSWLAWAVGTPVVLISGFTDPINEFATPYRVINRHACNSCWNDARHRFDHTDALWCPRWKDTPRQFECTRLIKAKQVEGMLRRVPGFGQGLLPKPPGPPAAQQLTQPTNAPPLAAGFPGAAGKDQPIALAAVLAQPRGEVPHGGLASGVTVAAGILLDQAAAQISEGDRNARASDLPGALQNYKQSIDIVRRLTQADPDNAGFQRNLSVALNRIGAVLFVQRNLQGAHAAYSASLAVIEKLTAAHPAHLSFRRDLAWCHALLADVLGAQGRHAEAFEQRRNNAAVVTQLANAAPDDSPLQQALATSYQNLGDAFLPLGNIDGALTVYRISLGLTKRELDANGQDPGWNALYTSLLQKIRAALLAQRQVAPSA
;
A
#
# COMPACT_ATOMS: atom_id res chain seq x y z
N MET A 1 -52.42 28.25 11.54
CA MET A 1 -53.24 27.52 12.52
C MET A 1 -52.31 26.97 13.60
N THR A 2 -52.78 27.08 14.84
CA THR A 2 -52.11 26.96 16.14
C THR A 2 -51.87 25.51 16.62
N ILE A 3 -50.80 25.32 17.42
CA ILE A 3 -50.65 24.57 18.72
C ILE A 3 -51.21 23.13 18.75
N ALA A 4 -50.54 22.03 19.12
CA ALA A 4 -49.72 21.64 20.30
C ALA A 4 -49.14 20.21 20.01
N ASN A 5 -48.13 19.61 20.63
CA ASN A 5 -47.87 19.40 22.05
C ASN A 5 -46.44 18.82 22.24
N PHE A 6 -45.75 19.26 23.29
CA PHE A 6 -44.63 18.56 23.94
C PHE A 6 -45.17 17.73 25.13
N PRO A 7 -44.39 16.78 25.70
CA PRO A 7 -43.64 17.12 26.91
C PRO A 7 -42.19 16.58 26.96
N ARG A 8 -41.34 17.40 27.60
CA ARG A 8 -40.05 17.10 28.28
C ARG A 8 -40.33 16.39 29.63
N ALA A 9 -39.44 15.85 30.47
CA ALA A 9 -38.02 15.47 30.51
C ALA A 9 -37.78 14.83 31.91
N SER A 10 -36.75 13.99 32.08
CA SER A 10 -35.94 13.79 33.31
C SER A 10 -35.09 12.52 33.11
N GLY A 11 -33.85 12.35 33.57
CA GLY A 11 -32.88 13.18 34.27
C GLY A 11 -31.57 12.37 34.39
N ALA A 12 -30.45 13.08 34.56
CA ALA A 12 -29.22 12.69 35.25
C ALA A 12 -28.47 11.37 34.91
N THR A 13 -27.24 11.55 34.42
CA THR A 13 -25.98 10.85 34.80
C THR A 13 -25.97 9.33 35.00
N MET A 14 -25.16 8.62 34.21
CA MET A 14 -23.95 7.91 34.69
C MET A 14 -23.28 7.17 33.53
N VAL A 15 -21.96 7.35 33.44
CA VAL A 15 -21.03 6.58 32.61
C VAL A 15 -21.08 5.10 33.03
N PRO A 16 -21.24 4.13 32.11
CA PRO A 16 -21.06 2.73 32.47
C PRO A 16 -19.57 2.39 32.59
N PRO A 17 -19.15 1.58 33.59
CA PRO A 17 -17.75 1.30 33.86
C PRO A 17 -17.13 0.41 32.78
N VAL A 18 -15.88 0.73 32.43
CA VAL A 18 -14.98 -0.14 31.67
C VAL A 18 -14.63 -1.34 32.54
N ALA A 19 -15.05 -2.53 32.11
CA ALA A 19 -14.66 -3.78 32.76
C ALA A 19 -13.17 -4.06 32.49
N ILE A 20 -12.38 -4.05 33.56
CA ILE A 20 -11.02 -4.60 33.61
C ILE A 20 -11.17 -6.11 33.82
N PRO A 21 -10.65 -6.99 32.95
CA PRO A 21 -10.65 -8.42 33.24
C PRO A 21 -9.66 -8.72 34.37
N PRO A 22 -10.01 -9.58 35.33
CA PRO A 22 -9.15 -9.87 36.47
C PRO A 22 -7.95 -10.72 36.04
N ALA A 23 -6.82 -10.42 36.67
CA ALA A 23 -5.71 -11.36 36.78
C ALA A 23 -6.16 -12.53 37.65
N ASP A 24 -6.15 -13.74 37.08
CA ASP A 24 -5.89 -14.92 37.88
C ASP A 24 -5.24 -16.01 37.03
N GLY A 25 -4.12 -16.49 37.55
CA GLY A 25 -3.35 -17.56 36.96
C GLY A 25 -4.07 -18.88 37.08
N ARG A 26 -3.98 -19.69 36.02
CA ARG A 26 -3.81 -21.13 36.12
C ARG A 26 -3.23 -21.65 34.81
N GLN A 27 -1.99 -22.08 34.89
CA GLN A 27 -1.36 -22.99 33.94
C GLN A 27 -2.24 -24.22 33.75
N MET A 28 -2.55 -24.55 32.50
CA MET A 28 -2.68 -25.93 32.05
C MET A 28 -1.89 -26.05 30.75
N VAL A 29 -0.64 -26.47 30.88
CA VAL A 29 0.19 -26.89 29.76
C VAL A 29 -0.27 -28.29 29.39
N SER A 30 -0.91 -28.44 28.24
CA SER A 30 -1.17 -29.76 27.67
C SER A 30 0.15 -30.34 27.18
N ALA A 31 0.60 -31.42 27.83
CA ALA A 31 1.69 -32.25 27.36
C ALA A 31 1.34 -32.86 25.99
N GLY A 32 2.23 -32.70 25.01
CA GLY A 32 2.10 -33.41 23.74
C GLY A 32 2.77 -32.76 22.55
N THR A 33 4.11 -32.67 22.55
CA THR A 33 4.99 -33.05 21.42
C THR A 33 6.43 -32.70 21.80
N ALA A 34 7.34 -33.64 21.65
CA ALA A 34 8.76 -33.44 21.92
C ALA A 34 9.31 -32.33 21.00
N GLU A 35 9.50 -31.13 21.56
CA GLU A 35 10.23 -30.06 20.91
C GLU A 35 11.67 -30.53 20.66
N ARG A 36 12.03 -30.67 19.39
CA ARG A 36 13.45 -30.59 19.01
C ARG A 36 13.97 -29.27 19.57
N LEU A 37 14.87 -29.34 20.55
CA LEU A 37 15.59 -28.17 21.08
C LEU A 37 16.19 -27.38 19.91
N ALA A 38 15.54 -26.28 19.55
CA ALA A 38 16.03 -25.39 18.52
C ALA A 38 17.36 -24.80 19.00
N LYS A 39 18.40 -24.83 18.15
CA LYS A 39 19.68 -24.18 18.45
C LYS A 39 19.41 -22.72 18.87
N PRO A 40 20.08 -22.20 19.92
CA PRO A 40 19.95 -20.81 20.33
C PRO A 40 20.16 -19.85 19.15
N ARG A 41 19.36 -18.78 19.06
CA ARG A 41 19.46 -17.77 17.98
C ARG A 41 20.84 -17.08 17.94
N LEU A 42 21.48 -16.98 19.10
CA LEU A 42 22.82 -16.45 19.29
C LEU A 42 23.61 -17.42 20.19
N PRO A 43 24.88 -17.72 19.87
CA PRO A 43 25.72 -18.58 20.70
C PRO A 43 25.91 -18.02 22.13
N PRO A 44 25.89 -18.89 23.15
CA PRO A 44 26.15 -18.49 24.53
C PRO A 44 27.63 -18.15 24.74
N PRO A 45 27.97 -17.37 25.77
CA PRO A 45 29.36 -17.14 26.17
C PRO A 45 29.99 -18.42 26.75
N ALA A 46 31.31 -18.39 26.98
CA ALA A 46 32.02 -19.47 27.67
C ALA A 46 31.39 -19.75 29.04
N ALA A 47 31.32 -21.03 29.44
CA ALA A 47 30.72 -21.43 30.71
C ALA A 47 31.50 -20.88 31.92
N VAL A 48 32.82 -20.79 31.80
CA VAL A 48 33.72 -20.20 32.81
C VAL A 48 34.18 -18.83 32.29
N PRO A 49 34.18 -17.76 33.12
CA PRO A 49 34.70 -16.47 32.70
C PRO A 49 36.17 -16.56 32.27
N THR A 50 36.52 -15.86 31.18
CA THR A 50 37.77 -16.11 30.45
C THR A 50 39.02 -15.54 31.10
N GLN A 51 38.90 -14.51 31.94
CA GLN A 51 40.05 -13.87 32.60
C GLN A 51 40.31 -14.49 33.97
N GLU A 52 41.59 -14.65 34.30
CA GLU A 52 42.05 -15.14 35.60
C GLU A 52 42.28 -13.98 36.56
N GLY A 53 41.90 -14.17 37.83
CA GLY A 53 42.17 -13.23 38.90
C GLY A 53 42.76 -13.91 40.15
N PRO A 54 43.09 -13.11 41.17
CA PRO A 54 43.67 -13.62 42.41
C PRO A 54 42.78 -14.66 43.10
N GLN A 55 43.41 -15.57 43.85
CA GLN A 55 42.71 -16.57 44.67
C GLN A 55 41.70 -17.44 43.89
N GLY A 56 41.96 -17.68 42.60
CA GLY A 56 41.14 -18.54 41.76
C GLY A 56 39.83 -17.91 41.27
N LEU A 57 39.59 -16.62 41.55
CA LEU A 57 38.46 -15.91 40.95
C LEU A 57 38.63 -15.80 39.43
N ARG A 58 37.52 -15.78 38.71
CA ARG A 58 37.47 -15.60 37.25
C ARG A 58 36.53 -14.46 36.91
N PHE A 59 36.83 -13.71 35.86
CA PHE A 59 35.93 -12.65 35.38
C PHE A 59 35.99 -12.49 33.85
N ASP A 60 35.00 -11.86 33.24
CA ASP A 60 35.05 -11.41 31.85
C ASP A 60 33.92 -10.40 31.55
N PHE A 61 33.82 -10.00 30.29
CA PHE A 61 32.78 -9.10 29.79
C PHE A 61 31.96 -9.77 28.67
N ASN A 62 31.83 -11.10 28.74
CA ASN A 62 31.06 -11.87 27.76
C ASN A 62 29.61 -11.98 28.23
N ASP A 63 28.67 -11.37 27.50
CA ASP A 63 27.27 -11.25 27.92
C ASP A 63 27.10 -10.40 29.20
N GLY A 64 27.74 -9.23 29.23
CA GLY A 64 27.83 -8.36 30.42
C GLY A 64 29.06 -8.65 31.28
N CYS A 65 29.19 -7.97 32.42
CA CYS A 65 30.30 -8.18 33.35
C CYS A 65 30.03 -9.38 34.24
N ARG A 66 30.80 -10.46 34.08
CA ARG A 66 30.64 -11.72 34.83
C ARG A 66 31.80 -11.93 35.78
N VAL A 67 31.52 -12.43 36.97
CA VAL A 67 32.50 -12.79 37.99
C VAL A 67 32.11 -14.14 38.59
N MET A 68 33.07 -15.05 38.70
CA MET A 68 32.92 -16.34 39.37
C MET A 68 33.91 -16.39 40.53
N LEU A 69 33.39 -16.72 41.71
CA LEU A 69 34.10 -16.66 42.98
C LEU A 69 34.14 -18.06 43.62
N PRO A 70 35.33 -18.63 43.90
CA PRO A 70 35.44 -19.88 44.64
C PRO A 70 35.10 -19.69 46.12
N ASP A 71 34.78 -20.78 46.83
CA ASP A 71 34.70 -20.76 48.29
C ASP A 71 36.12 -20.82 48.88
N THR A 72 36.57 -19.70 49.43
CA THR A 72 37.86 -19.56 50.12
C THR A 72 37.71 -19.57 51.64
N GLY A 73 36.49 -19.80 52.15
CA GLY A 73 36.16 -19.67 53.57
C GLY A 73 35.98 -18.23 54.06
N GLN A 74 36.21 -17.22 53.21
CA GLN A 74 35.95 -15.81 53.50
C GLN A 74 34.83 -15.26 52.60
N ALA A 75 34.13 -14.23 53.06
CA ALA A 75 33.14 -13.53 52.25
C ALA A 75 33.83 -12.60 51.23
N TRP A 76 33.32 -12.62 50.01
CA TRP A 76 33.67 -11.70 48.94
C TRP A 76 32.72 -10.52 48.94
N ARG A 77 33.24 -9.34 48.60
CA ARG A 77 32.43 -8.21 48.16
C ARG A 77 32.72 -7.93 46.70
N VAL A 78 31.70 -7.79 45.87
CA VAL A 78 31.83 -7.44 44.45
C VAL A 78 31.07 -6.16 44.18
N ARG A 79 31.75 -5.18 43.58
CA ARG A 79 31.15 -3.95 43.09
C ARG A 79 31.34 -3.81 41.59
N LEU A 80 30.25 -3.51 40.90
CA LEU A 80 30.23 -3.10 39.50
C LEU A 80 29.84 -1.63 39.42
N SER A 81 30.66 -0.83 38.77
CA SER A 81 30.39 0.60 38.54
C SER A 81 30.49 0.94 37.06
N ASP A 82 29.84 2.01 36.64
CA ASP A 82 29.99 2.58 35.31
C ASP A 82 31.10 3.63 35.32
N LEU A 83 32.12 3.46 34.46
CA LEU A 83 33.26 4.38 34.38
C LEU A 83 32.87 5.76 33.83
N GLU A 84 31.84 5.86 32.99
CA GLU A 84 31.43 7.12 32.39
C GLU A 84 30.61 7.96 33.36
N THR A 85 29.69 7.33 34.09
CA THR A 85 28.77 8.03 35.00
C THR A 85 29.23 8.03 36.46
N ALA A 86 30.28 7.25 36.78
CA ALA A 86 30.76 7.00 38.14
C ALA A 86 29.73 6.37 39.10
N ASN A 87 28.59 5.90 38.59
CA ASN A 87 27.54 5.27 39.39
C ASN A 87 27.93 3.84 39.78
N VAL A 88 27.64 3.48 41.03
CA VAL A 88 27.65 2.08 41.47
C VAL A 88 26.38 1.41 40.96
N LEU A 89 26.53 0.44 40.06
CA LEU A 89 25.42 -0.29 39.45
C LEU A 89 24.99 -1.49 40.30
N PHE A 90 25.95 -2.11 41.00
CA PHE A 90 25.73 -3.28 41.83
C PHE A 90 26.83 -3.39 42.90
N ASP A 91 26.47 -3.73 44.14
CA ASP A 91 27.41 -3.93 45.26
C ASP A 91 26.84 -5.03 46.17
N ILE A 92 27.49 -6.18 46.23
CA ILE A 92 26.99 -7.38 46.92
C ILE A 92 28.09 -8.06 47.72
N GLU A 93 27.69 -8.73 48.81
CA GLU A 93 28.54 -9.68 49.53
C GLU A 93 28.02 -11.11 49.37
N LEU A 94 28.93 -12.06 49.13
CA LEU A 94 28.62 -13.48 48.97
C LEU A 94 29.82 -14.36 49.34
N ARG A 95 29.55 -15.60 49.77
CA ARG A 95 30.60 -16.56 50.14
C ARG A 95 31.30 -17.21 48.93
N SER A 96 30.53 -17.53 47.90
CA SER A 96 30.99 -18.08 46.62
C SER A 96 29.86 -18.02 45.60
N GLY A 97 30.16 -18.23 44.33
CA GLY A 97 29.17 -18.29 43.26
C GLY A 97 29.43 -17.32 42.13
N HIS A 98 28.36 -16.92 41.44
CA HIS A 98 28.44 -16.10 40.24
C HIS A 98 27.74 -14.75 40.44
N VAL A 99 28.43 -13.69 40.04
CA VAL A 99 27.86 -12.35 39.90
C VAL A 99 27.83 -12.00 38.41
N ASN A 100 26.73 -11.45 37.94
CA ASN A 100 26.60 -11.02 36.57
C ASN A 100 25.84 -9.69 36.51
N SER A 101 26.31 -8.74 35.69
CA SER A 101 25.59 -7.47 35.48
C SER A 101 24.17 -7.70 34.97
N ASN A 102 23.25 -6.79 35.27
CA ASN A 102 21.91 -6.86 34.71
C ASN A 102 21.87 -6.44 33.23
N LYS A 103 22.82 -5.61 32.78
CA LYS A 103 22.91 -5.11 31.40
C LYS A 103 23.91 -5.93 30.59
N ARG A 104 23.56 -6.20 29.33
CA ARG A 104 24.28 -7.04 28.36
C ARG A 104 24.83 -6.25 27.17
N TYR A 105 24.32 -5.04 26.94
CA TYR A 105 24.91 -4.08 26.01
C TYR A 105 26.22 -3.51 26.57
N PHE A 106 26.94 -2.75 25.74
CA PHE A 106 28.18 -2.10 26.13
C PHE A 106 27.98 -1.14 27.31
N VAL A 107 28.69 -1.42 28.39
CA VAL A 107 28.88 -0.50 29.52
C VAL A 107 30.37 -0.58 29.86
N PRO A 108 31.07 0.56 30.02
CA PRO A 108 32.46 0.58 30.41
C PRO A 108 32.56 0.28 31.92
N PHE A 109 32.42 -0.99 32.28
CA PHE A 109 32.38 -1.41 33.69
C PHE A 109 33.73 -1.21 34.39
N ARG A 110 33.69 -0.78 35.65
CA ARG A 110 34.72 -1.03 36.65
C ARG A 110 34.28 -2.19 37.53
N LEU A 111 35.11 -3.22 37.62
CA LEU A 111 34.96 -4.35 38.53
C LEU A 111 35.90 -4.16 39.72
N GLU A 112 35.36 -4.15 40.93
CA GLU A 112 36.13 -4.19 42.16
C GLU A 112 35.72 -5.41 42.99
N VAL A 113 36.70 -6.18 43.46
CA VAL A 113 36.48 -7.38 44.28
C VAL A 113 37.34 -7.31 45.53
N TRP A 114 36.72 -7.45 46.69
CA TRP A 114 37.38 -7.53 47.98
C TRP A 114 37.18 -8.92 48.59
N SER A 115 38.14 -9.36 49.41
CA SER A 115 37.96 -10.42 50.41
C SER A 115 38.18 -9.81 51.78
N ALA A 116 37.19 -9.92 52.66
CA ALA A 116 37.12 -9.11 53.88
C ALA A 116 37.29 -7.60 53.57
N GLN A 117 38.25 -6.90 54.19
CA GLN A 117 38.50 -5.47 53.94
C GLN A 117 39.58 -5.20 52.86
N THR A 118 40.18 -6.25 52.29
CA THR A 118 41.29 -6.10 51.33
C THR A 118 40.78 -6.10 49.90
N LEU A 119 41.09 -5.04 49.14
CA LEU A 119 40.83 -4.97 47.71
C LEU A 119 41.78 -5.92 46.98
N LEU A 120 41.24 -6.98 46.37
CA LEU A 120 42.01 -8.00 45.67
C LEU A 120 42.11 -7.73 44.16
N LEU A 121 41.03 -7.25 43.56
CA LEU A 121 40.99 -6.92 42.14
C LEU A 121 40.32 -5.57 41.94
N ARG A 122 40.94 -4.71 41.13
CA ARG A 122 40.28 -3.58 40.47
C ARG A 122 40.61 -3.66 38.99
N HIS A 123 39.57 -3.84 38.18
CA HIS A 123 39.69 -3.97 36.73
C HIS A 123 38.75 -2.97 36.04
N ASP A 124 39.33 -2.03 35.30
CA ASP A 124 38.59 -1.12 34.43
C ASP A 124 38.46 -1.77 33.05
N TYR A 125 37.26 -1.73 32.45
CA TYR A 125 37.06 -2.26 31.12
C TYR A 125 38.02 -1.59 30.13
N ASP A 126 38.80 -2.40 29.42
CA ASP A 126 39.72 -1.94 28.38
C ASP A 126 39.84 -3.01 27.28
N ALA A 127 39.23 -2.75 26.13
CA ALA A 127 39.26 -3.63 24.98
C ALA A 127 40.49 -3.42 24.06
N SER A 128 41.36 -2.44 24.36
CA SER A 128 42.53 -2.13 23.55
C SER A 128 43.43 -3.36 23.42
N GLY A 129 43.67 -3.79 22.17
CA GLY A 129 44.47 -4.97 21.89
C GLY A 129 43.94 -6.26 22.53
N ARG A 130 42.65 -6.37 22.84
CA ARG A 130 42.01 -7.61 23.32
C ARG A 130 41.10 -8.21 22.26
N ASP A 131 40.85 -9.51 22.36
CA ASP A 131 39.93 -10.22 21.45
C ASP A 131 38.47 -9.95 21.85
N ILE A 132 37.71 -9.37 20.94
CA ILE A 132 36.30 -9.01 21.13
C ILE A 132 35.45 -9.73 20.09
N LEU A 133 34.33 -10.30 20.52
CA LEU A 133 33.32 -10.88 19.65
C LEU A 133 32.12 -9.94 19.52
N ILE A 134 31.74 -9.60 18.29
CA ILE A 134 30.41 -9.05 18.00
C ILE A 134 29.66 -10.08 17.19
N GLN A 135 28.53 -10.56 17.72
CA GLN A 135 27.74 -11.61 17.09
C GLN A 135 26.37 -11.12 16.63
N PHE A 136 26.00 -11.55 15.43
CA PHE A 136 24.73 -11.22 14.79
C PHE A 136 23.87 -12.48 14.59
N PRO A 137 22.53 -12.36 14.59
CA PRO A 137 21.64 -13.47 14.27
C PRO A 137 21.82 -13.92 12.81
N ILE A 138 21.57 -15.20 12.53
CA ILE A 138 21.61 -15.75 11.16
C ILE A 138 20.22 -15.61 10.50
N GLY A 139 20.19 -15.21 9.22
CA GLY A 139 19.01 -15.29 8.35
C GLY A 139 18.47 -13.95 7.82
N THR A 140 18.80 -12.81 8.43
CA THR A 140 18.33 -11.49 7.96
C THR A 140 19.47 -10.65 7.39
N ILE A 141 19.61 -10.66 6.06
CA ILE A 141 20.73 -10.01 5.35
C ILE A 141 20.74 -8.49 5.56
N GLY A 142 19.57 -7.85 5.45
CA GLY A 142 19.46 -6.38 5.56
C GLY A 142 19.88 -5.85 6.93
N ASP A 143 19.49 -6.54 8.00
CA ASP A 143 19.82 -6.14 9.36
C ASP A 143 21.34 -6.12 9.56
N ILE A 144 22.02 -7.19 9.14
CA ILE A 144 23.47 -7.32 9.31
C ILE A 144 24.23 -6.29 8.46
N ILE A 145 23.79 -6.01 7.23
CA ILE A 145 24.35 -4.93 6.41
C ILE A 145 24.19 -3.58 7.12
N GLY A 146 23.02 -3.31 7.72
CA GLY A 146 22.76 -2.10 8.48
C GLY A 146 23.58 -1.99 9.77
N TRP A 147 23.94 -3.11 10.41
CA TRP A 147 24.63 -3.13 11.69
C TRP A 147 26.16 -3.16 11.60
N LEU A 148 26.72 -3.74 10.54
CA LEU A 148 28.16 -3.98 10.44
C LEU A 148 29.00 -2.71 10.53
N GLY A 149 28.50 -1.59 9.98
CA GLY A 149 29.17 -0.28 10.07
C GLY A 149 29.45 0.15 11.51
N TYR A 150 28.58 -0.19 12.46
CA TYR A 150 28.73 0.13 13.88
C TYR A 150 29.71 -0.79 14.61
N ALA A 151 29.77 -2.07 14.24
CA ALA A 151 30.81 -2.97 14.75
C ALA A 151 32.22 -2.47 14.37
N MET A 152 32.35 -1.93 13.15
CA MET A 152 33.60 -1.30 12.73
C MET A 152 33.91 -0.03 13.55
N LYS A 153 32.89 0.77 13.94
CA LYS A 153 33.10 1.96 14.78
C LYS A 153 33.56 1.55 16.18
N PHE A 154 33.01 0.47 16.71
CA PHE A 154 33.43 -0.11 17.98
C PHE A 154 34.92 -0.50 17.95
N LYS A 155 35.34 -1.20 16.88
CA LYS A 155 36.75 -1.55 16.67
C LYS A 155 37.66 -0.33 16.65
N GLU A 156 37.28 0.70 15.90
CA GLU A 156 38.06 1.94 15.76
C GLU A 156 38.17 2.69 17.09
N MET A 157 37.06 2.83 17.82
CA MET A 157 36.97 3.49 19.11
C MET A 157 37.81 2.78 20.17
N HIS A 158 37.71 1.45 20.26
CA HIS A 158 38.34 0.66 21.32
C HIS A 158 39.67 0.03 20.94
N LYS A 159 40.12 0.15 19.68
CA LYS A 159 41.38 -0.41 19.18
C LYS A 159 41.54 -1.91 19.47
N CYS A 160 40.45 -2.66 19.38
CA CYS A 160 40.41 -4.08 19.71
C CYS A 160 40.73 -5.00 18.52
N ARG A 161 41.03 -6.27 18.82
CA ARG A 161 41.04 -7.35 17.82
C ARG A 161 39.62 -7.87 17.65
N LEU A 162 38.92 -7.35 16.65
CA LEU A 162 37.51 -7.66 16.44
C LEU A 162 37.31 -8.96 15.64
N THR A 163 36.41 -9.80 16.15
CA THR A 163 35.79 -10.90 15.41
C THR A 163 34.29 -10.63 15.25
N CYS A 164 33.77 -10.78 14.03
CA CYS A 164 32.36 -10.69 13.72
C CYS A 164 31.77 -12.06 13.36
N ALA A 165 30.76 -12.50 14.09
CA ALA A 165 30.07 -13.76 13.85
C ALA A 165 28.77 -13.56 13.07
N LEU A 166 28.70 -14.10 11.84
CA LEU A 166 27.57 -13.92 10.91
C LEU A 166 27.47 -15.05 9.87
N GLY A 167 26.41 -15.03 9.05
CA GLY A 167 26.17 -16.09 8.05
C GLY A 167 27.15 -16.05 6.87
N GLU A 168 27.55 -17.23 6.39
CA GLU A 168 28.56 -17.41 5.33
C GLU A 168 28.36 -16.54 4.06
N PRO A 169 27.14 -16.35 3.52
CA PRO A 169 26.95 -15.49 2.34
C PRO A 169 27.39 -14.03 2.54
N LEU A 170 27.32 -13.53 3.77
CA LEU A 170 27.75 -12.18 4.13
C LEU A 170 29.25 -12.13 4.47
N ILE A 171 29.84 -13.21 4.98
CA ILE A 171 31.31 -13.31 5.16
C ILE A 171 31.98 -13.09 3.82
N ALA A 172 31.52 -13.79 2.78
CA ALA A 172 32.03 -13.66 1.42
C ALA A 172 31.91 -12.23 0.86
N LEU A 173 30.96 -11.42 1.35
CA LEU A 173 30.73 -10.05 0.90
C LEU A 173 31.72 -9.04 1.54
N PHE A 174 32.14 -9.30 2.78
CA PHE A 174 32.84 -8.32 3.62
C PHE A 174 34.29 -8.66 3.91
N GLN A 175 34.66 -9.94 4.01
CA GLN A 175 35.97 -10.36 4.50
C GLN A 175 37.14 -9.70 3.75
N ALA A 176 37.08 -9.66 2.41
CA ALA A 176 38.11 -9.02 1.60
C ALA A 176 38.16 -7.48 1.77
N ALA A 177 37.05 -6.85 2.15
CA ALA A 177 36.99 -5.41 2.43
C ALA A 177 37.51 -5.02 3.82
N TYR A 178 37.72 -6.00 4.71
CA TYR A 178 38.11 -5.77 6.11
C TYR A 178 39.16 -6.81 6.55
N PRO A 179 40.40 -6.72 6.04
CA PRO A 179 41.43 -7.74 6.27
C PRO A 179 41.91 -7.81 7.74
N ASP A 180 41.66 -6.76 8.53
CA ASP A 180 42.01 -6.65 9.93
C ASP A 180 40.87 -7.07 10.89
N VAL A 181 39.81 -7.67 10.34
CA VAL A 181 38.66 -8.21 11.10
C VAL A 181 38.48 -9.68 10.77
N ALA A 182 38.38 -10.52 11.80
CA ALA A 182 38.03 -11.93 11.60
C ALA A 182 36.52 -12.06 11.40
N PHE A 183 36.10 -12.75 10.33
CA PHE A 183 34.70 -13.11 10.11
C PHE A 183 34.54 -14.62 10.24
N VAL A 184 33.59 -15.05 11.07
CA VAL A 184 33.37 -16.46 11.38
C VAL A 184 31.89 -16.80 11.37
N THR A 185 31.56 -18.06 11.12
CA THR A 185 30.20 -18.58 11.36
C THR A 185 30.00 -18.86 12.86
N HIS A 186 28.75 -19.05 13.29
CA HIS A 186 28.45 -19.35 14.70
C HIS A 186 29.14 -20.63 15.20
N ASP A 187 29.23 -21.68 14.37
CA ASP A 187 29.88 -22.95 14.74
C ASP A 187 31.42 -22.84 14.81
N GLN A 188 32.02 -21.74 14.30
CA GLN A 188 33.46 -21.48 14.35
C GLN A 188 33.88 -20.63 15.56
N ILE A 189 32.93 -20.19 16.40
CA ILE A 189 33.22 -19.38 17.57
C ILE A 189 33.95 -20.22 18.62
N GLN A 190 35.10 -19.72 19.08
CA GLN A 190 35.84 -20.25 20.23
C GLN A 190 35.57 -19.35 21.43
N ALA A 191 34.53 -19.65 22.21
CA ALA A 191 33.99 -18.74 23.22
C ALA A 191 35.02 -18.36 24.30
N GLU A 192 35.95 -19.26 24.61
CA GLU A 192 36.98 -19.11 25.64
C GLU A 192 38.05 -18.08 25.27
N ARG A 193 38.14 -17.68 23.99
CA ARG A 193 39.13 -16.72 23.49
C ARG A 193 38.82 -15.27 23.88
N TYR A 194 37.54 -14.93 24.05
CA TYR A 194 37.12 -13.54 24.03
C TYR A 194 37.16 -12.90 25.42
N TYR A 195 37.66 -11.66 25.47
CA TYR A 195 37.60 -10.81 26.64
C TYR A 195 36.19 -10.25 26.85
N ALA A 196 35.52 -9.87 25.76
CA ALA A 196 34.15 -9.38 25.77
C ALA A 196 33.37 -9.87 24.55
N THR A 197 32.05 -10.00 24.72
CA THR A 197 31.13 -10.42 23.66
C THR A 197 29.88 -9.55 23.68
N TYR A 198 29.51 -9.00 22.52
CA TYR A 198 28.29 -8.22 22.33
C TYR A 198 27.35 -8.85 21.31
N SER A 199 26.10 -9.01 21.73
CA SER A 199 25.01 -9.60 20.94
C SER A 199 24.17 -8.50 20.31
N VAL A 200 24.31 -8.29 19.00
CA VAL A 200 23.55 -7.27 18.26
C VAL A 200 22.36 -7.92 17.56
N ALA A 201 21.15 -7.62 18.02
CA ALA A 201 19.91 -8.15 17.48
C ALA A 201 18.72 -7.21 17.75
N LEU A 202 17.55 -7.59 17.22
CA LEU A 202 16.27 -6.98 17.58
C LEU A 202 15.66 -7.74 18.77
N PHE A 203 15.52 -7.04 19.90
CA PHE A 203 14.90 -7.56 21.13
C PHE A 203 13.51 -6.91 21.31
N PHE A 204 12.45 -7.65 21.04
CA PHE A 204 11.07 -7.11 21.08
C PHE A 204 10.52 -6.95 22.50
N ASP A 205 10.79 -7.94 23.36
CA ASP A 205 10.20 -8.06 24.69
C ASP A 205 11.22 -7.69 25.79
N ASP A 206 12.14 -6.77 25.49
CA ASP A 206 13.18 -6.32 26.42
C ASP A 206 12.73 -5.12 27.26
N ALA A 207 11.62 -5.30 28.00
CA ALA A 207 11.02 -4.22 28.79
C ALA A 207 11.95 -3.70 29.89
N ALA A 208 12.83 -4.56 30.43
CA ALA A 208 13.82 -4.20 31.43
C ALA A 208 15.10 -3.62 30.83
N GLN A 209 15.19 -3.48 29.50
CA GLN A 209 16.34 -2.95 28.78
C GLN A 209 17.62 -3.70 29.21
N VAL A 210 17.59 -5.02 29.14
CA VAL A 210 18.70 -5.91 29.50
C VAL A 210 19.71 -5.94 28.36
N TYR A 211 19.25 -6.09 27.12
CA TYR A 211 20.10 -6.31 25.95
C TYR A 211 20.27 -5.08 25.06
N GLN A 212 19.33 -4.13 25.12
CA GLN A 212 19.42 -2.86 24.40
C GLN A 212 19.09 -1.69 25.34
N PRO A 213 19.81 -0.55 25.26
CA PRO A 213 19.55 0.60 26.14
C PRO A 213 18.18 1.23 25.96
N CYS A 214 17.61 1.10 24.77
CA CYS A 214 16.27 1.58 24.44
C CYS A 214 15.63 0.67 23.39
N ASP A 215 14.32 0.76 23.23
CA ASP A 215 13.58 -0.01 22.23
C ASP A 215 14.03 0.40 20.82
N PHE A 216 14.47 -0.57 20.02
CA PHE A 216 14.93 -0.34 18.64
C PHE A 216 13.91 0.41 17.77
N ARG A 217 12.60 0.29 18.07
CA ARG A 217 11.53 0.95 17.32
C ARG A 217 11.58 2.47 17.43
N GLN A 218 12.19 3.00 18.50
CA GLN A 218 12.33 4.44 18.76
C GLN A 218 13.49 5.07 17.99
N VAL A 219 14.55 4.30 17.73
CA VAL A 219 15.81 4.79 17.12
C VAL A 219 16.00 4.31 15.68
N GLY A 220 15.21 3.32 15.27
CA GLY A 220 15.29 2.66 13.97
C GLY A 220 16.07 1.35 14.01
N LEU A 221 15.71 0.44 13.10
CA LEU A 221 16.23 -0.94 13.04
C LEU A 221 17.75 -1.03 13.09
N HIS A 222 18.46 -0.17 12.36
CA HIS A 222 19.91 -0.24 12.25
C HIS A 222 20.63 0.49 13.38
N ARG A 223 20.12 1.66 13.83
CA ARG A 223 20.79 2.48 14.85
C ARG A 223 20.79 1.82 16.22
N THR A 224 19.89 0.87 16.50
CA THR A 224 19.94 0.08 17.74
C THR A 224 21.31 -0.58 17.97
N ALA A 225 22.00 -0.99 16.90
CA ALA A 225 23.35 -1.55 17.02
C ALA A 225 24.36 -0.53 17.57
N ALA A 226 24.22 0.76 17.21
CA ALA A 226 25.05 1.82 17.76
C ALA A 226 24.82 1.99 19.26
N HIS A 227 23.55 1.96 19.69
CA HIS A 227 23.19 2.04 21.11
C HIS A 227 23.67 0.81 21.89
N ILE A 228 23.50 -0.40 21.35
CA ILE A 228 24.01 -1.64 21.98
C ILE A 228 25.53 -1.60 22.14
N LEU A 229 26.25 -1.03 21.17
CA LEU A 229 27.72 -0.98 21.17
C LEU A 229 28.30 0.29 21.80
N GLY A 230 27.48 1.27 22.19
CA GLY A 230 27.95 2.53 22.77
C GLY A 230 28.75 3.41 21.79
N VAL A 231 28.42 3.39 20.49
CA VAL A 231 29.13 4.16 19.45
C VAL A 231 28.25 5.22 18.81
N ASP A 232 28.87 6.13 18.05
CA ASP A 232 28.16 7.17 17.30
C ASP A 232 27.04 6.57 16.40
N PRO A 233 25.77 7.01 16.57
CA PRO A 233 24.63 6.47 15.84
C PRO A 233 24.53 6.90 14.38
N ALA A 234 25.36 7.84 13.89
CA ALA A 234 25.37 8.22 12.48
C ALA A 234 25.56 6.99 11.59
N GLU A 235 24.72 6.83 10.57
CA GLU A 235 24.77 5.66 9.69
C GLU A 235 26.08 5.62 8.90
N ARG A 236 26.63 4.41 8.73
CA ARG A 236 27.84 4.17 7.93
C ARG A 236 27.64 2.92 7.08
N PRO A 237 27.55 3.05 5.74
CA PRO A 237 27.47 1.89 4.87
C PRO A 237 28.71 1.00 5.02
N PRO A 238 28.56 -0.34 5.13
CA PRO A 238 29.72 -1.22 5.14
C PRO A 238 30.36 -1.27 3.75
N ARG A 239 31.68 -1.45 3.72
CA ARG A 239 32.45 -1.65 2.50
C ARG A 239 32.18 -3.04 1.94
N VAL A 240 31.93 -3.10 0.63
CA VAL A 240 31.69 -4.35 -0.10
C VAL A 240 32.81 -4.56 -1.13
N ALA A 241 33.47 -5.71 -1.06
CA ALA A 241 34.46 -6.14 -2.04
C ALA A 241 33.79 -7.00 -3.12
N LEU A 242 34.12 -6.73 -4.38
CA LEU A 242 33.67 -7.52 -5.53
C LEU A 242 34.89 -8.11 -6.23
N ASP A 243 34.85 -9.41 -6.53
CA ASP A 243 35.91 -10.09 -7.28
C ASP A 243 35.92 -9.59 -8.75
N ASP A 244 34.73 -9.33 -9.30
CA ASP A 244 34.50 -8.76 -10.62
C ASP A 244 33.65 -7.49 -10.48
N ASN A 245 34.25 -6.35 -10.82
CA ASN A 245 33.62 -5.03 -10.80
C ASN A 245 33.33 -4.49 -12.22
N SER A 246 33.23 -5.38 -13.21
CA SER A 246 32.82 -5.02 -14.57
C SER A 246 31.31 -4.87 -14.67
N ARG A 247 30.86 -4.02 -15.61
CA ARG A 247 29.42 -3.79 -15.85
C ARG A 247 28.75 -5.08 -16.35
N PRO A 248 27.63 -5.55 -15.76
CA PRO A 248 26.95 -6.76 -16.24
C PRO A 248 26.38 -6.63 -17.66
N ILE A 249 25.87 -5.45 -18.00
CA ILE A 249 25.32 -5.11 -19.32
C ILE A 249 25.77 -3.70 -19.71
N ALA A 250 25.99 -3.47 -21.01
CA ALA A 250 26.51 -2.20 -21.50
C ALA A 250 25.48 -1.07 -21.40
N GLU A 251 24.20 -1.36 -21.70
CA GLU A 251 23.15 -0.34 -21.75
C GLU A 251 22.82 0.22 -20.34
N PRO A 252 22.27 1.44 -20.26
CA PRO A 252 21.72 1.98 -19.03
C PRO A 252 20.56 1.14 -18.50
N TYR A 253 20.59 0.83 -17.21
CA TYR A 253 19.58 -0.01 -16.58
C TYR A 253 19.30 0.40 -15.15
N VAL A 254 18.11 0.01 -14.70
CA VAL A 254 17.69 0.13 -13.30
C VAL A 254 17.46 -1.27 -12.74
N CYS A 255 17.72 -1.43 -11.45
CA CYS A 255 17.38 -2.66 -10.74
C CYS A 255 16.10 -2.47 -9.92
N ILE A 256 15.26 -3.49 -9.90
CA ILE A 256 14.07 -3.56 -9.04
C ILE A 256 14.11 -4.78 -8.13
N ALA A 257 13.53 -4.66 -6.94
CA ALA A 257 13.24 -5.77 -6.04
C ALA A 257 11.80 -5.67 -5.54
N VAL A 258 10.95 -6.61 -5.97
CA VAL A 258 9.52 -6.64 -5.71
C VAL A 258 9.15 -7.61 -4.59
N GLN A 259 10.08 -8.47 -4.15
CA GLN A 259 9.82 -9.47 -3.11
C GLN A 259 10.25 -9.00 -1.72
N ALA A 260 9.52 -9.46 -0.70
CA ALA A 260 9.90 -9.31 0.70
C ALA A 260 9.49 -10.53 1.55
N THR A 261 9.90 -10.56 2.82
CA THR A 261 9.65 -11.70 3.73
C THR A 261 8.18 -11.80 4.17
N THR A 262 7.50 -10.67 4.36
CA THR A 262 6.09 -10.58 4.80
C THR A 262 5.28 -9.67 3.88
N GLN A 263 3.96 -9.86 3.83
CA GLN A 263 3.11 -9.13 2.88
C GLN A 263 3.06 -7.61 3.15
N CYS A 264 3.14 -7.20 4.41
CA CYS A 264 3.16 -5.79 4.79
C CYS A 264 4.36 -4.99 4.24
N LYS A 265 5.46 -5.68 3.89
CA LYS A 265 6.64 -5.07 3.27
C LYS A 265 6.52 -4.89 1.76
N HIS A 266 5.55 -5.55 1.12
CA HIS A 266 5.34 -5.43 -0.32
C HIS A 266 4.68 -4.10 -0.68
N TRP A 267 4.87 -3.65 -1.93
CA TRP A 267 4.07 -2.58 -2.49
C TRP A 267 2.74 -3.15 -2.99
N ASN A 268 1.70 -3.07 -2.15
CA ASN A 268 0.41 -3.73 -2.38
C ASN A 268 -0.52 -2.96 -3.35
N ASN A 269 0.01 -2.04 -4.16
CA ASN A 269 -0.78 -1.38 -5.20
C ASN A 269 -0.87 -2.30 -6.43
N PRO A 270 -2.07 -2.73 -6.87
CA PRO A 270 -2.22 -3.71 -7.95
C PRO A 270 -1.54 -3.31 -9.28
N GLU A 271 -1.60 -2.02 -9.62
CA GLU A 271 -1.04 -1.47 -10.86
C GLU A 271 0.36 -0.87 -10.67
N GLY A 272 0.84 -0.81 -9.42
CA GLY A 272 2.01 -0.03 -9.03
C GLY A 272 3.26 -0.41 -9.82
N TRP A 273 3.67 -1.68 -9.72
CA TRP A 273 4.88 -2.16 -10.39
C TRP A 273 4.74 -2.16 -11.91
N HIS A 274 3.61 -2.59 -12.47
CA HIS A 274 3.38 -2.58 -13.92
C HIS A 274 3.51 -1.18 -14.51
N SER A 275 2.77 -0.20 -13.96
CA SER A 275 2.84 1.20 -14.39
C SER A 275 4.24 1.79 -14.25
N LEU A 276 4.97 1.40 -13.20
CA LEU A 276 6.34 1.86 -12.98
C LEU A 276 7.31 1.30 -14.04
N VAL A 277 7.20 0.02 -14.37
CA VAL A 277 8.03 -0.62 -15.40
C VAL A 277 7.78 0.01 -16.77
N ASP A 278 6.52 0.28 -17.11
CA ASP A 278 6.15 0.98 -18.35
C ASP A 278 6.81 2.35 -18.43
N PHE A 279 6.73 3.12 -17.35
CA PHE A 279 7.36 4.44 -17.25
C PHE A 279 8.89 4.38 -17.42
N LEU A 280 9.56 3.43 -16.75
CA LEU A 280 11.01 3.25 -16.83
C LEU A 280 11.44 2.87 -18.26
N LYS A 281 10.74 1.93 -18.90
CA LYS A 281 10.98 1.53 -20.29
C LYS A 281 10.73 2.67 -21.27
N ALA A 282 9.67 3.45 -21.08
CA ALA A 282 9.37 4.62 -21.90
C ALA A 282 10.47 5.70 -21.79
N THR A 283 11.16 5.77 -20.64
CA THR A 283 12.32 6.64 -20.44
C THR A 283 13.58 6.13 -21.16
N GLY A 284 13.59 4.88 -21.63
CA GLY A 284 14.72 4.26 -22.33
C GLY A 284 15.55 3.31 -21.46
N TYR A 285 15.16 3.04 -20.21
CA TYR A 285 15.87 2.12 -19.33
C TYR A 285 15.57 0.66 -19.66
N ARG A 286 16.58 -0.20 -19.53
CA ARG A 286 16.36 -1.63 -19.23
C ARG A 286 15.99 -1.79 -17.75
N VAL A 287 15.03 -2.66 -17.46
CA VAL A 287 14.49 -2.85 -16.10
C VAL A 287 14.77 -4.27 -15.65
N ILE A 288 15.65 -4.44 -14.66
CA ILE A 288 16.17 -5.74 -14.25
C ILE A 288 15.65 -6.11 -12.86
N CYS A 289 14.93 -7.22 -12.73
CA CYS A 289 14.50 -7.73 -11.44
C CYS A 289 15.53 -8.71 -10.88
N ILE A 290 16.02 -8.44 -9.66
CA ILE A 290 17.13 -9.18 -9.04
C ILE A 290 16.74 -9.92 -7.75
N ASP A 291 15.44 -10.12 -7.52
CA ASP A 291 14.93 -10.85 -6.36
C ASP A 291 15.43 -12.30 -6.29
N GLN A 292 15.45 -12.89 -5.09
CA GLN A 292 15.73 -14.32 -4.96
C GLN A 292 14.66 -15.19 -5.63
N LYS A 293 13.39 -14.76 -5.61
CA LYS A 293 12.25 -15.50 -6.15
C LYS A 293 11.52 -14.67 -7.20
N ALA A 294 11.14 -15.30 -8.31
CA ALA A 294 10.29 -14.66 -9.32
C ALA A 294 8.85 -14.43 -8.82
N GLU A 295 8.37 -15.29 -7.92
CA GLU A 295 7.04 -15.21 -7.34
C GLU A 295 7.04 -15.57 -5.85
N SER A 296 6.18 -14.90 -5.08
CA SER A 296 5.76 -15.38 -3.77
C SER A 296 4.25 -15.28 -3.60
N SER A 297 3.68 -16.21 -2.84
CA SER A 297 2.25 -16.23 -2.50
C SER A 297 2.09 -16.37 -0.98
N ARG A 298 1.14 -15.62 -0.39
CA ARG A 298 0.80 -15.63 1.03
C ARG A 298 -0.71 -15.49 1.16
N GLY A 299 -1.40 -16.59 1.47
CA GLY A 299 -2.86 -16.63 1.32
C GLY A 299 -3.24 -16.20 -0.10
N ASP A 300 -4.16 -15.24 -0.21
CA ASP A 300 -4.65 -14.74 -1.50
C ASP A 300 -3.72 -13.70 -2.16
N PHE A 301 -2.68 -13.24 -1.45
CA PHE A 301 -1.74 -12.27 -2.00
C PHE A 301 -0.66 -12.98 -2.81
N ARG A 302 -0.61 -12.70 -4.11
CA ARG A 302 0.45 -13.15 -5.01
C ARG A 302 1.23 -11.96 -5.54
N THR A 303 2.56 -12.00 -5.40
CA THR A 303 3.46 -11.02 -5.99
C THR A 303 4.41 -11.72 -6.95
N ARG A 304 4.30 -11.38 -8.23
CA ARG A 304 5.18 -11.84 -9.30
C ARG A 304 6.03 -10.69 -9.79
N ILE A 305 7.23 -11.00 -10.28
CA ILE A 305 7.99 -10.11 -11.15
C ILE A 305 7.09 -9.53 -12.26
N PRO A 306 7.14 -8.22 -12.56
CA PRO A 306 6.39 -7.64 -13.67
C PRO A 306 6.76 -8.31 -15.00
N ALA A 307 5.79 -8.62 -15.85
CA ALA A 307 6.01 -9.37 -17.10
C ALA A 307 7.05 -8.71 -18.03
N ASP A 308 7.15 -7.38 -17.96
CA ASP A 308 8.06 -6.58 -18.75
C ASP A 308 9.45 -6.38 -18.13
N ALA A 309 9.65 -6.76 -16.86
CA ALA A 309 10.97 -6.71 -16.24
C ALA A 309 11.81 -7.91 -16.68
N GLU A 310 13.09 -7.69 -16.92
CA GLU A 310 14.03 -8.76 -17.26
C GLU A 310 14.32 -9.60 -16.02
N ASP A 311 14.22 -10.92 -16.18
CA ASP A 311 14.36 -11.88 -15.09
C ASP A 311 15.83 -12.20 -14.81
N GLN A 312 16.38 -11.59 -13.76
CA GLN A 312 17.65 -11.97 -13.14
C GLN A 312 17.44 -12.55 -11.74
N THR A 313 16.25 -13.13 -11.50
CA THR A 313 15.93 -13.72 -10.21
C THR A 313 16.70 -15.02 -9.95
N GLY A 314 16.57 -15.55 -8.74
CA GLY A 314 17.17 -16.81 -8.32
C GLY A 314 18.13 -16.68 -7.14
N GLU A 315 18.46 -17.82 -6.54
CA GLU A 315 19.41 -17.95 -5.43
C GLU A 315 20.86 -17.83 -5.93
N ARG A 316 21.29 -16.60 -6.18
CA ARG A 316 22.65 -16.30 -6.63
C ARG A 316 23.49 -15.65 -5.52
N PRO A 317 24.83 -15.73 -5.59
CA PRO A 317 25.70 -15.15 -4.58
C PRO A 317 25.45 -13.65 -4.37
N LEU A 318 25.52 -13.18 -3.12
CA LEU A 318 25.29 -11.75 -2.81
C LEU A 318 26.29 -10.82 -3.48
N ARG A 319 27.53 -11.27 -3.72
CA ARG A 319 28.52 -10.52 -4.51
C ARG A 319 28.06 -10.25 -5.94
N GLU A 320 27.38 -11.20 -6.58
CA GLU A 320 26.81 -10.99 -7.92
C GLU A 320 25.68 -9.94 -7.87
N ARG A 321 24.80 -10.01 -6.85
CA ARG A 321 23.74 -9.01 -6.65
C ARG A 321 24.31 -7.61 -6.40
N ALA A 322 25.37 -7.53 -5.59
CA ALA A 322 26.10 -6.30 -5.30
C ALA A 322 26.71 -5.71 -6.57
N ARG A 323 27.23 -6.54 -7.49
CA ARG A 323 27.71 -6.12 -8.80
C ARG A 323 26.59 -5.54 -9.68
N TRP A 324 25.44 -6.21 -9.78
CA TRP A 324 24.27 -5.68 -10.50
C TRP A 324 23.86 -4.30 -9.98
N LEU A 325 23.79 -4.15 -8.66
CA LEU A 325 23.40 -2.91 -8.00
C LEU A 325 24.43 -1.79 -8.23
N ARG A 326 25.73 -2.07 -8.06
CA ARG A 326 26.81 -1.07 -8.16
C ARG A 326 26.83 -0.35 -9.51
N HIS A 327 26.38 -1.01 -10.57
CA HIS A 327 26.38 -0.45 -11.91
C HIS A 327 24.99 0.00 -12.40
N ALA A 328 23.93 -0.19 -11.60
CA ALA A 328 22.60 0.34 -11.92
C ALA A 328 22.56 1.85 -11.70
N ASP A 329 21.83 2.57 -12.54
CA ASP A 329 21.68 4.03 -12.41
C ASP A 329 20.83 4.39 -11.18
N VAL A 330 19.85 3.54 -10.87
CA VAL A 330 19.00 3.63 -9.68
C VAL A 330 18.48 2.23 -9.31
N PHE A 331 18.30 2.01 -8.01
CA PHE A 331 17.60 0.86 -7.47
C PHE A 331 16.24 1.27 -6.90
N ILE A 332 15.19 0.52 -7.25
CA ILE A 332 13.84 0.69 -6.70
C ILE A 332 13.47 -0.56 -5.91
N GLY A 333 13.25 -0.40 -4.62
CA GLY A 333 13.04 -1.54 -3.73
C GLY A 333 12.11 -1.27 -2.56
N LEU A 334 11.93 -2.32 -1.78
CA LEU A 334 11.07 -2.35 -0.59
C LEU A 334 11.89 -2.12 0.69
N SER A 335 11.23 -2.20 1.84
CA SER A 335 11.93 -2.36 3.13
C SER A 335 12.51 -3.78 3.28
N SER A 336 13.44 -4.17 2.41
CA SER A 336 14.05 -5.51 2.32
C SER A 336 15.58 -5.45 2.19
N GLY A 337 16.26 -6.60 2.28
CA GLY A 337 17.72 -6.68 2.31
C GLY A 337 18.43 -6.15 1.07
N LEU A 338 17.81 -6.22 -0.12
CA LEU A 338 18.42 -5.70 -1.35
C LEU A 338 18.54 -4.17 -1.36
N SER A 339 17.64 -3.46 -0.66
CA SER A 339 17.76 -2.00 -0.46
C SER A 339 18.99 -1.65 0.36
N TRP A 340 19.28 -2.42 1.41
CA TRP A 340 20.49 -2.25 2.21
C TRP A 340 21.76 -2.56 1.40
N LEU A 341 21.72 -3.60 0.56
CA LEU A 341 22.84 -3.92 -0.30
C LEU A 341 23.11 -2.82 -1.34
N ALA A 342 22.04 -2.27 -1.94
CA ALA A 342 22.14 -1.15 -2.89
C ALA A 342 22.76 0.08 -2.24
N TRP A 343 22.32 0.41 -1.02
CA TRP A 343 22.91 1.48 -0.20
C TRP A 343 24.40 1.22 0.11
N ALA A 344 24.76 -0.01 0.50
CA ALA A 344 26.14 -0.37 0.81
C ALA A 344 27.10 -0.25 -0.39
N VAL A 345 26.62 -0.47 -1.62
CA VAL A 345 27.44 -0.32 -2.84
C VAL A 345 27.35 1.07 -3.48
N GLY A 346 26.62 2.01 -2.87
CA GLY A 346 26.54 3.41 -3.28
C GLY A 346 25.51 3.71 -4.39
N THR A 347 24.61 2.78 -4.70
CA THR A 347 23.55 2.99 -5.70
C THR A 347 22.47 3.92 -5.14
N PRO A 348 21.94 4.90 -5.89
CA PRO A 348 20.76 5.67 -5.47
C PRO A 348 19.56 4.74 -5.22
N VAL A 349 18.92 4.85 -4.06
CA VAL A 349 17.80 3.96 -3.67
C VAL A 349 16.49 4.72 -3.53
N VAL A 350 15.52 4.41 -4.40
CA VAL A 350 14.11 4.77 -4.23
C VAL A 350 13.44 3.70 -3.37
N LEU A 351 13.12 4.02 -2.12
CA LEU A 351 12.64 3.05 -1.13
C LEU A 351 11.13 3.20 -0.89
N ILE A 352 10.36 2.21 -1.33
CA ILE A 352 8.91 2.15 -1.18
C ILE A 352 8.57 1.37 0.11
N SER A 353 8.00 2.06 1.09
CA SER A 353 7.46 1.42 2.29
C SER A 353 6.44 2.33 2.99
N GLY A 354 5.29 1.76 3.34
CA GLY A 354 4.32 2.40 4.23
C GLY A 354 4.22 1.75 5.60
N PHE A 355 4.75 0.53 5.76
CA PHE A 355 4.67 -0.23 7.00
C PHE A 355 5.77 0.17 8.01
N THR A 356 6.89 0.72 7.54
CA THR A 356 7.96 1.28 8.38
C THR A 356 7.97 2.80 8.32
N ASP A 357 8.36 3.42 9.43
CA ASP A 357 8.67 4.85 9.49
C ASP A 357 9.99 5.16 8.74
N PRO A 358 10.15 6.34 8.10
CA PRO A 358 11.41 6.72 7.45
C PRO A 358 12.66 6.64 8.32
N ILE A 359 12.55 6.71 9.66
CA ILE A 359 13.74 6.54 10.54
C ILE A 359 14.25 5.10 10.59
N ASN A 360 13.45 4.11 10.17
CA ASN A 360 13.72 2.70 10.40
C ASN A 360 14.89 2.18 9.55
N GLU A 361 14.94 2.56 8.28
CA GLU A 361 16.00 2.23 7.34
C GLU A 361 17.10 3.32 7.31
N PHE A 362 18.08 3.16 6.43
CA PHE A 362 19.07 4.20 6.11
C PHE A 362 18.40 5.44 5.50
N ALA A 363 19.04 6.60 5.64
CA ALA A 363 18.55 7.83 5.04
C ALA A 363 18.68 7.79 3.52
N THR A 364 17.57 8.05 2.82
CA THR A 364 17.56 8.32 1.39
C THR A 364 16.61 9.49 1.11
N PRO A 365 17.03 10.48 0.30
CA PRO A 365 16.13 11.56 -0.12
C PRO A 365 14.98 11.04 -1.01
N TYR A 366 15.06 9.79 -1.48
CA TYR A 366 14.10 9.17 -2.38
C TYR A 366 13.14 8.19 -1.67
N ARG A 367 12.87 8.41 -0.38
CA ARG A 367 11.92 7.61 0.41
C ARG A 367 10.47 7.87 -0.05
N VAL A 368 9.74 6.81 -0.41
CA VAL A 368 8.32 6.89 -0.81
C VAL A 368 7.42 6.35 0.29
N ILE A 369 6.63 7.23 0.90
CA ILE A 369 5.62 6.92 1.92
C ILE A 369 4.38 7.79 1.71
N ASN A 370 3.18 7.27 2.01
CA ASN A 370 1.94 8.06 2.01
C ASN A 370 1.49 8.30 3.45
N ARG A 371 1.55 9.56 3.91
CA ARG A 371 1.16 9.95 5.27
C ARG A 371 -0.34 10.15 5.49
N HIS A 372 -1.14 10.14 4.41
CA HIS A 372 -2.60 10.18 4.49
C HIS A 372 -3.22 8.78 4.68
N ALA A 373 -2.43 7.73 4.44
CA ALA A 373 -2.79 6.34 4.71
C ALA A 373 -2.40 5.94 6.15
N CYS A 374 -3.00 4.86 6.67
CA CYS A 374 -2.43 4.18 7.84
C CYS A 374 -0.96 3.79 7.56
N ASN A 375 0.00 4.08 8.45
CA ASN A 375 1.44 3.89 8.20
C ASN A 375 2.26 3.54 9.47
N SER A 376 3.52 3.17 9.29
CA SER A 376 4.53 2.95 10.35
C SER A 376 4.15 1.89 11.41
N CYS A 377 3.39 0.85 11.02
CA CYS A 377 2.96 -0.22 11.92
C CYS A 377 4.13 -0.95 12.62
N TRP A 378 5.28 -1.10 11.95
CA TRP A 378 6.49 -1.72 12.52
C TRP A 378 7.07 -0.95 13.71
N ASN A 379 6.98 0.38 13.66
CA ASN A 379 7.58 1.29 14.63
C ASN A 379 6.64 1.58 15.81
N ASP A 380 5.39 1.14 15.76
CA ASP A 380 4.41 1.34 16.83
C ASP A 380 4.66 0.37 17.98
N ALA A 381 5.17 0.87 19.11
CA ALA A 381 5.52 0.03 20.26
C ALA A 381 4.32 -0.75 20.83
N ARG A 382 3.09 -0.28 20.60
CA ARG A 382 1.85 -0.96 21.03
C ARG A 382 1.57 -2.24 20.25
N HIS A 383 2.20 -2.42 19.10
CA HIS A 383 2.02 -3.59 18.24
C HIS A 383 3.30 -4.41 18.21
N ARG A 384 3.22 -5.65 18.68
CA ARG A 384 4.30 -6.62 18.54
C ARG A 384 4.25 -7.24 17.15
N PHE A 385 5.37 -7.20 16.42
CA PHE A 385 5.47 -7.89 15.15
C PHE A 385 5.40 -9.40 15.35
N ASP A 386 4.56 -10.07 14.56
CA ASP A 386 4.44 -11.53 14.55
C ASP A 386 5.21 -12.09 13.35
N HIS A 387 6.29 -12.82 13.63
CA HIS A 387 7.14 -13.43 12.60
C HIS A 387 6.47 -14.62 11.91
N THR A 388 5.43 -15.20 12.51
CA THR A 388 4.70 -16.35 11.98
C THR A 388 3.52 -15.92 11.10
N ASP A 389 3.02 -14.70 11.29
CA ASP A 389 1.93 -14.14 10.49
C ASP A 389 2.44 -13.50 9.19
N ALA A 390 2.39 -14.28 8.11
CA ALA A 390 2.78 -13.83 6.77
C ALA A 390 1.97 -12.61 6.28
N LEU A 391 0.75 -12.40 6.80
CA LEU A 391 -0.19 -11.33 6.46
C LEU A 391 -0.34 -10.28 7.57
N TRP A 392 0.67 -10.16 8.45
CA TRP A 392 0.64 -9.26 9.60
C TRP A 392 0.25 -7.82 9.24
N CYS A 393 -0.87 -7.37 9.79
CA CYS A 393 -1.39 -6.02 9.64
C CYS A 393 -2.17 -5.63 10.91
N PRO A 394 -1.51 -5.17 11.98
CA PRO A 394 -2.06 -5.20 13.33
C PRO A 394 -3.31 -4.32 13.52
N ARG A 395 -3.52 -3.34 12.63
CA ARG A 395 -4.63 -2.38 12.71
C ARG A 395 -5.81 -2.73 11.79
N TRP A 396 -5.54 -3.45 10.70
CA TRP A 396 -6.50 -3.58 9.59
C TRP A 396 -6.50 -4.96 8.93
N LYS A 397 -5.92 -5.98 9.57
CA LYS A 397 -5.94 -7.37 9.07
C LYS A 397 -7.39 -7.84 8.85
N ASP A 398 -7.63 -8.51 7.73
CA ASP A 398 -8.95 -9.03 7.33
C ASP A 398 -10.02 -7.95 7.15
N THR A 399 -9.59 -6.70 6.97
CA THR A 399 -10.47 -5.53 6.76
C THR A 399 -10.24 -4.91 5.37
N PRO A 400 -11.10 -3.96 4.98
CA PRO A 400 -11.03 -3.25 3.71
C PRO A 400 -9.82 -2.36 3.58
N ARG A 401 -9.10 -2.15 4.67
CA ARG A 401 -7.93 -1.28 4.79
C ARG A 401 -6.65 -2.08 5.00
N GLN A 402 -6.69 -3.41 4.86
CA GLN A 402 -5.50 -4.24 4.97
C GLN A 402 -4.46 -3.79 3.95
N PHE A 403 -3.24 -3.52 4.43
CA PHE A 403 -2.12 -2.98 3.66
C PHE A 403 -2.41 -1.65 2.93
N GLU A 404 -3.38 -0.86 3.41
CA GLU A 404 -3.66 0.49 2.91
C GLU A 404 -2.38 1.36 2.85
N CYS A 405 -1.45 1.11 3.78
CA CYS A 405 -0.14 1.74 3.90
C CYS A 405 0.67 1.75 2.59
N THR A 406 0.52 0.73 1.74
CA THR A 406 1.22 0.63 0.45
C THR A 406 0.28 0.57 -0.75
N ARG A 407 -0.97 0.10 -0.61
CA ARG A 407 -2.02 0.23 -1.65
C ARG A 407 -2.21 1.67 -2.14
N LEU A 408 -2.16 2.65 -1.23
CA LEU A 408 -2.39 4.06 -1.55
C LEU A 408 -1.13 4.80 -2.04
N ILE A 409 0.03 4.14 -2.12
CA ILE A 409 1.20 4.67 -2.82
C ILE A 409 0.96 4.44 -4.31
N LYS A 410 0.71 5.50 -5.08
CA LYS A 410 0.45 5.42 -6.53
C LYS A 410 1.76 5.41 -7.32
N ALA A 411 1.77 4.79 -8.49
CA ALA A 411 2.94 4.78 -9.38
C ALA A 411 3.44 6.21 -9.67
N LYS A 412 2.53 7.16 -9.94
CA LYS A 412 2.87 8.58 -10.15
C LYS A 412 3.64 9.22 -8.99
N GLN A 413 3.41 8.78 -7.75
CA GLN A 413 4.19 9.24 -6.60
C GLN A 413 5.64 8.74 -6.68
N VAL A 414 5.83 7.46 -7.06
CA VAL A 414 7.16 6.85 -7.25
C VAL A 414 7.88 7.47 -8.45
N GLU A 415 7.19 7.67 -9.57
CA GLU A 415 7.73 8.38 -10.75
C GLU A 415 8.21 9.79 -10.40
N GLY A 416 7.40 10.53 -9.63
CA GLY A 416 7.77 11.87 -9.17
C GLY A 416 9.03 11.87 -8.30
N MET A 417 9.28 10.78 -7.56
CA MET A 417 10.49 10.62 -6.77
C MET A 417 11.70 10.26 -7.65
N LEU A 418 11.52 9.37 -8.63
CA LEU A 418 12.57 9.01 -9.59
C LEU A 418 13.10 10.23 -10.34
N ARG A 419 12.22 11.14 -10.76
CA ARG A 419 12.61 12.41 -11.43
C ARG A 419 13.49 13.32 -10.57
N ARG A 420 13.59 13.09 -9.25
CA ARG A 420 14.48 13.84 -8.35
C ARG A 420 15.87 13.22 -8.23
N VAL A 421 16.06 12.00 -8.70
CA VAL A 421 17.38 11.35 -8.71
C VAL A 421 18.26 12.08 -9.73
N PRO A 422 19.45 12.59 -9.33
CA PRO A 422 20.36 13.27 -10.23
C PRO A 422 20.70 12.41 -11.45
N GLY A 423 20.61 12.99 -12.64
CA GLY A 423 20.92 12.28 -13.89
C GLY A 423 19.86 11.30 -14.38
N PHE A 424 18.73 11.13 -13.67
CA PHE A 424 17.69 10.18 -14.08
C PHE A 424 17.17 10.48 -15.50
N GLY A 425 17.29 9.49 -16.39
CA GLY A 425 16.86 9.57 -17.79
C GLY A 425 17.70 10.48 -18.69
N GLN A 426 18.76 11.11 -18.18
CA GLN A 426 19.58 12.01 -19.00
C GLN A 426 20.38 11.22 -20.05
N GLY A 427 20.29 11.66 -21.31
CA GLY A 427 20.99 11.02 -22.42
C GLY A 427 20.32 9.73 -22.93
N LEU A 428 19.20 9.31 -22.35
CA LEU A 428 18.41 8.20 -22.87
C LEU A 428 17.47 8.69 -23.96
N LEU A 429 17.43 7.95 -25.07
CA LEU A 429 16.43 8.15 -26.10
C LEU A 429 15.15 7.43 -25.65
N PRO A 430 14.02 8.14 -25.48
CA PRO A 430 12.74 7.51 -25.21
C PRO A 430 12.50 6.48 -26.32
N LYS A 431 12.28 5.23 -25.94
CA LYS A 431 11.94 4.22 -26.95
C LYS A 431 10.58 4.65 -27.52
N PRO A 432 10.44 4.90 -28.84
CA PRO A 432 9.12 5.11 -29.41
C PRO A 432 8.27 3.89 -29.03
N PRO A 433 6.97 4.08 -28.69
CA PRO A 433 6.12 2.96 -28.31
C PRO A 433 6.30 1.86 -29.36
N GLY A 434 6.82 0.71 -28.90
CA GLY A 434 7.05 -0.42 -29.80
C GLY A 434 5.74 -0.77 -30.49
N PRO A 435 5.78 -1.28 -31.74
CA PRO A 435 4.57 -1.81 -32.35
C PRO A 435 3.97 -2.83 -31.36
N PRO A 436 2.65 -2.76 -31.09
CA PRO A 436 2.00 -3.74 -30.24
C PRO A 436 2.37 -5.13 -30.74
N ALA A 437 2.77 -6.02 -29.82
CA ALA A 437 3.02 -7.42 -30.13
C ALA A 437 1.86 -7.91 -31.00
N ALA A 438 2.19 -8.45 -32.18
CA ALA A 438 1.23 -8.79 -33.22
C ALA A 438 0.17 -9.78 -32.71
N GLN A 439 -0.90 -9.27 -32.12
CA GLN A 439 -2.21 -9.87 -32.24
C GLN A 439 -2.68 -9.55 -33.65
N GLN A 440 -2.98 -10.61 -34.40
CA GLN A 440 -3.43 -10.56 -35.80
C GLN A 440 -4.44 -9.41 -36.01
N LEU A 441 -3.96 -8.35 -36.64
CA LEU A 441 -4.79 -7.27 -37.15
C LEU A 441 -5.57 -7.80 -38.35
N THR A 442 -6.84 -8.17 -38.12
CA THR A 442 -7.84 -7.94 -39.15
C THR A 442 -7.95 -6.43 -39.36
N GLN A 443 -7.73 -6.02 -40.60
CA GLN A 443 -7.73 -4.63 -41.09
C GLN A 443 -8.99 -3.82 -40.71
N PRO A 444 -8.89 -2.48 -40.75
CA PRO A 444 -9.72 -1.57 -39.97
C PRO A 444 -11.02 -1.23 -40.67
N THR A 445 -12.12 -1.25 -39.92
CA THR A 445 -13.30 -0.45 -40.25
C THR A 445 -13.35 0.76 -39.33
N ASN A 446 -13.41 1.94 -39.96
CA ASN A 446 -13.41 3.27 -39.38
C ASN A 446 -14.29 3.37 -38.12
N ALA A 447 -13.70 3.75 -36.98
CA ALA A 447 -14.43 4.20 -35.80
C ALA A 447 -13.99 5.65 -35.45
N PRO A 448 -14.91 6.60 -35.18
CA PRO A 448 -14.56 7.96 -34.78
C PRO A 448 -14.14 8.03 -33.29
N PRO A 449 -13.58 9.17 -32.82
CA PRO A 449 -12.92 9.29 -31.52
C PRO A 449 -13.90 9.17 -30.33
N LEU A 450 -13.44 8.48 -29.29
CA LEU A 450 -14.10 8.35 -27.98
C LEU A 450 -14.02 9.66 -27.20
N ALA A 451 -15.12 10.43 -27.19
CA ALA A 451 -15.34 11.51 -26.22
C ALA A 451 -16.04 10.94 -24.98
N ALA A 452 -15.46 11.17 -23.81
CA ALA A 452 -16.11 10.94 -22.51
C ALA A 452 -17.27 11.93 -22.33
N GLY A 453 -18.40 11.49 -21.78
CA GLY A 453 -19.55 12.37 -21.57
C GLY A 453 -20.81 11.68 -21.08
N PHE A 454 -21.92 12.41 -21.19
CA PHE A 454 -23.29 11.90 -21.10
C PHE A 454 -23.73 11.34 -22.48
N PRO A 455 -24.86 10.64 -22.62
CA PRO A 455 -25.30 10.16 -23.93
C PRO A 455 -25.84 11.35 -24.73
N GLY A 456 -25.13 11.70 -25.81
CA GLY A 456 -25.61 12.61 -26.85
C GLY A 456 -26.74 11.99 -27.68
N ALA A 457 -27.55 12.88 -28.26
CA ALA A 457 -28.81 12.61 -28.94
C ALA A 457 -28.84 11.36 -29.86
N ALA A 458 -29.73 10.42 -29.55
CA ALA A 458 -30.25 9.45 -30.53
C ALA A 458 -31.41 10.11 -31.29
N GLY A 459 -31.39 9.99 -32.63
CA GLY A 459 -32.47 10.48 -33.49
C GLY A 459 -33.81 9.78 -33.20
N LYS A 460 -34.92 10.47 -33.54
CA LYS A 460 -36.29 9.99 -33.38
C LYS A 460 -36.39 8.52 -33.85
N ASP A 461 -36.86 7.66 -32.97
CA ASP A 461 -37.01 6.20 -33.09
C ASP A 461 -35.78 5.31 -32.86
N GLN A 462 -34.60 5.84 -32.57
CA GLN A 462 -33.50 4.98 -32.14
C GLN A 462 -33.48 4.82 -30.60
N PRO A 463 -33.68 3.58 -30.10
CA PRO A 463 -33.52 3.28 -28.68
C PRO A 463 -32.13 3.71 -28.23
N ILE A 464 -31.93 3.98 -26.93
CA ILE A 464 -30.58 4.09 -26.35
C ILE A 464 -29.77 2.93 -26.92
N ALA A 465 -28.79 3.23 -27.79
CA ALA A 465 -27.99 2.19 -28.36
C ALA A 465 -27.39 1.44 -27.17
N LEU A 466 -27.42 0.11 -27.18
CA LEU A 466 -26.73 -0.69 -26.17
C LEU A 466 -25.30 -0.14 -25.97
N ALA A 467 -24.68 0.32 -27.06
CA ALA A 467 -23.44 1.10 -27.10
C ALA A 467 -23.39 2.31 -26.13
N ALA A 468 -24.43 3.12 -25.97
CA ALA A 468 -24.46 4.28 -25.07
C ALA A 468 -24.49 3.90 -23.58
N VAL A 469 -25.17 2.81 -23.20
CA VAL A 469 -25.09 2.27 -21.82
C VAL A 469 -23.75 1.59 -21.59
N LEU A 470 -23.25 0.87 -22.59
CA LEU A 470 -21.92 0.28 -22.57
C LEU A 470 -20.79 1.33 -22.60
N ALA A 471 -21.09 2.56 -23.04
CA ALA A 471 -20.21 3.72 -23.09
C ALA A 471 -20.30 4.61 -21.85
N GLN A 472 -21.11 4.24 -20.83
CA GLN A 472 -20.88 4.78 -19.50
C GLN A 472 -19.38 4.64 -19.22
N PRO A 473 -18.68 5.73 -18.87
CA PRO A 473 -17.34 5.61 -18.35
C PRO A 473 -17.37 4.53 -17.28
N ARG A 474 -16.35 3.68 -17.21
CA ARG A 474 -15.97 3.06 -15.93
C ARG A 474 -15.59 4.23 -15.00
N GLY A 475 -16.58 5.03 -14.59
CA GLY A 475 -16.39 6.19 -13.74
C GLY A 475 -16.10 5.61 -12.38
N GLU A 476 -14.82 5.30 -12.13
CA GLU A 476 -14.35 4.58 -10.96
C GLU A 476 -15.39 3.54 -10.51
N VAL A 477 -15.67 2.54 -11.36
CA VAL A 477 -15.90 1.23 -10.76
C VAL A 477 -14.57 0.98 -10.06
N PRO A 478 -14.51 0.86 -8.73
CA PRO A 478 -13.30 0.37 -8.10
C PRO A 478 -13.12 -1.04 -8.66
N HIS A 479 -12.36 -1.17 -9.75
CA HIS A 479 -11.80 -2.45 -10.19
C HIS A 479 -10.82 -2.80 -9.11
N GLY A 480 -11.21 -3.62 -8.13
CA GLY A 480 -10.31 -4.20 -7.12
C GLY A 480 -9.39 -3.24 -6.36
N GLY A 481 -9.55 -1.93 -6.50
CA GLY A 481 -8.92 -0.93 -5.65
C GLY A 481 -9.73 -0.88 -4.37
N LEU A 482 -9.64 -1.96 -3.58
CA LEU A 482 -10.46 -2.30 -2.42
C LEU A 482 -11.17 -1.07 -1.85
N ALA A 483 -12.45 -0.93 -2.21
CA ALA A 483 -13.36 0.02 -1.57
C ALA A 483 -13.23 -0.14 -0.04
N SER A 484 -13.27 0.95 0.71
CA SER A 484 -13.47 0.85 2.16
C SER A 484 -14.77 0.03 2.44
N GLY A 485 -14.90 -0.68 3.58
CA GLY A 485 -16.03 -1.61 3.91
C GLY A 485 -15.91 -3.10 3.48
N VAL A 486 -15.15 -3.40 2.41
CA VAL A 486 -14.97 -4.75 1.80
C VAL A 486 -13.92 -5.70 2.46
N THR A 487 -14.27 -6.90 2.97
CA THR A 487 -13.31 -8.01 3.32
C THR A 487 -12.68 -8.64 2.06
N VAL A 488 -11.56 -9.38 2.15
CA VAL A 488 -10.92 -10.03 0.96
C VAL A 488 -11.90 -10.91 0.17
N ALA A 489 -12.75 -11.67 0.87
CA ALA A 489 -13.81 -12.48 0.25
C ALA A 489 -14.84 -11.61 -0.48
N ALA A 490 -15.22 -10.46 0.08
CA ALA A 490 -16.10 -9.51 -0.58
C ALA A 490 -15.42 -8.83 -1.79
N GLY A 491 -14.10 -8.65 -1.75
CA GLY A 491 -13.28 -8.15 -2.86
C GLY A 491 -13.25 -9.13 -4.03
N ILE A 492 -13.04 -10.41 -3.76
CA ILE A 492 -13.12 -11.47 -4.79
C ILE A 492 -14.51 -11.52 -5.42
N LEU A 493 -15.57 -11.45 -4.60
CA LEU A 493 -16.95 -11.40 -5.09
C LEU A 493 -17.20 -10.14 -5.92
N LEU A 494 -16.64 -8.99 -5.54
CA LEU A 494 -16.71 -7.76 -6.34
C LEU A 494 -16.00 -7.91 -7.68
N ASP A 495 -14.80 -8.47 -7.71
CA ASP A 495 -14.04 -8.68 -8.95
C ASP A 495 -14.73 -9.69 -9.85
N GLN A 496 -15.32 -10.75 -9.27
CA GLN A 496 -16.18 -11.68 -9.99
C GLN A 496 -17.41 -10.97 -10.57
N ALA A 497 -18.10 -10.13 -9.79
CA ALA A 497 -19.22 -9.34 -10.31
C ALA A 497 -18.79 -8.39 -11.44
N ALA A 498 -17.65 -7.71 -11.32
CA ALA A 498 -17.11 -6.83 -12.35
C ALA A 498 -16.68 -7.60 -13.61
N ALA A 499 -16.14 -8.81 -13.46
CA ALA A 499 -15.83 -9.70 -14.57
C ALA A 499 -17.10 -10.13 -15.31
N GLN A 500 -18.16 -10.45 -14.57
CA GLN A 500 -19.48 -10.78 -15.12
C GLN A 500 -20.10 -9.59 -15.88
N ILE A 501 -19.97 -8.36 -15.38
CA ILE A 501 -20.36 -7.16 -16.14
C ILE A 501 -19.53 -7.04 -17.42
N SER A 502 -18.22 -7.24 -17.35
CA SER A 502 -17.34 -7.09 -18.53
C SER A 502 -17.60 -8.16 -19.60
N GLU A 503 -17.93 -9.38 -19.19
CA GLU A 503 -18.36 -10.44 -20.11
C GLU A 503 -19.75 -10.15 -20.69
N GLY A 504 -20.68 -9.68 -19.85
CA GLY A 504 -21.99 -9.23 -20.31
C GLY A 504 -21.88 -8.10 -21.34
N ASP A 505 -20.96 -7.17 -21.14
CA ASP A 505 -20.67 -6.08 -22.08
C ASP A 505 -20.10 -6.59 -23.40
N ARG A 506 -19.27 -7.64 -23.38
CA ARG A 506 -18.74 -8.29 -24.59
C ARG A 506 -19.86 -8.98 -25.36
N ASN A 507 -20.68 -9.77 -24.69
CA ASN A 507 -21.82 -10.47 -25.30
C ASN A 507 -22.82 -9.48 -25.90
N ALA A 508 -23.09 -8.39 -25.19
CA ALA A 508 -23.92 -7.29 -25.66
C ALA A 508 -23.38 -6.67 -26.96
N ARG A 509 -22.07 -6.39 -27.05
CA ARG A 509 -21.44 -5.87 -28.30
C ARG A 509 -21.45 -6.91 -29.43
N ALA A 510 -21.35 -8.18 -29.10
CA ALA A 510 -21.46 -9.29 -30.05
C ALA A 510 -22.91 -9.62 -30.46
N SER A 511 -23.90 -8.83 -30.00
CA SER A 511 -25.34 -9.07 -30.20
C SER A 511 -25.88 -10.36 -29.55
N ASP A 512 -25.11 -11.00 -28.68
CA ASP A 512 -25.57 -12.09 -27.80
C ASP A 512 -26.29 -11.50 -26.57
N LEU A 513 -27.53 -11.06 -26.79
CA LEU A 513 -28.38 -10.49 -25.74
C LEU A 513 -28.73 -11.50 -24.63
N PRO A 514 -29.03 -12.79 -24.91
CA PRO A 514 -29.25 -13.79 -23.86
C PRO A 514 -28.01 -14.01 -22.97
N GLY A 515 -26.83 -14.15 -23.56
CA GLY A 515 -25.58 -14.29 -22.80
C GLY A 515 -25.25 -13.03 -22.01
N ALA A 516 -25.49 -11.85 -22.57
CA ALA A 516 -25.33 -10.58 -21.85
C ALA A 516 -26.22 -10.52 -20.60
N LEU A 517 -27.52 -10.84 -20.76
CA LEU A 517 -28.49 -10.84 -19.67
C LEU A 517 -28.12 -11.86 -18.58
N GLN A 518 -27.61 -13.04 -18.96
CA GLN A 518 -27.16 -14.06 -18.02
C GLN A 518 -26.00 -13.55 -17.16
N ASN A 519 -24.95 -12.99 -17.78
CA ASN A 519 -23.80 -12.50 -17.05
C ASN A 519 -24.15 -11.31 -16.15
N TYR A 520 -24.99 -10.37 -16.60
CA TYR A 520 -25.45 -9.29 -15.73
C TYR A 520 -26.29 -9.79 -14.54
N LYS A 521 -27.12 -10.83 -14.73
CA LYS A 521 -27.86 -11.46 -13.60
C LYS A 521 -26.90 -12.09 -12.60
N GLN A 522 -25.87 -12.80 -13.06
CA GLN A 522 -24.84 -13.37 -12.18
C GLN A 522 -24.11 -12.28 -11.39
N SER A 523 -23.78 -11.14 -12.03
CA SER A 523 -23.23 -9.98 -11.33
C SER A 523 -24.19 -9.46 -10.25
N ILE A 524 -25.48 -9.32 -10.55
CA ILE A 524 -26.48 -8.85 -9.58
C ILE A 524 -26.58 -9.80 -8.38
N ASP A 525 -26.60 -11.11 -8.60
CA ASP A 525 -26.71 -12.10 -7.52
C ASP A 525 -25.51 -12.04 -6.56
N ILE A 526 -24.33 -11.71 -7.08
CA ILE A 526 -23.15 -11.48 -6.26
C ILE A 526 -23.26 -10.15 -5.50
N VAL A 527 -23.53 -9.04 -6.20
CA VAL A 527 -23.57 -7.71 -5.57
C VAL A 527 -24.74 -7.56 -4.59
N ARG A 528 -25.86 -8.24 -4.80
CA ARG A 528 -26.97 -8.29 -3.83
C ARG A 528 -26.56 -8.94 -2.52
N ARG A 529 -25.85 -10.07 -2.58
CA ARG A 529 -25.31 -10.73 -1.37
C ARG A 529 -24.35 -9.82 -0.63
N LEU A 530 -23.49 -9.10 -1.37
CA LEU A 530 -22.58 -8.12 -0.80
C LEU A 530 -23.30 -6.93 -0.16
N THR A 531 -24.31 -6.38 -0.83
CA THR A 531 -25.12 -5.25 -0.33
C THR A 531 -25.97 -5.66 0.88
N GLN A 532 -26.42 -6.92 0.96
CA GLN A 532 -27.11 -7.44 2.16
C GLN A 532 -26.15 -7.61 3.35
N ALA A 533 -24.91 -8.01 3.08
CA ALA A 533 -23.89 -8.20 4.12
C ALA A 533 -23.32 -6.88 4.67
N ASP A 534 -23.21 -5.85 3.83
CA ASP A 534 -22.80 -4.50 4.21
C ASP A 534 -23.71 -3.46 3.54
N PRO A 535 -24.90 -3.19 4.14
CA PRO A 535 -25.88 -2.28 3.58
C PRO A 535 -25.41 -0.83 3.45
N ASP A 536 -24.40 -0.40 4.21
CA ASP A 536 -23.91 0.98 4.21
C ASP A 536 -22.75 1.20 3.21
N ASN A 537 -22.32 0.15 2.51
CA ASN A 537 -21.25 0.25 1.54
C ASN A 537 -21.68 0.95 0.24
N ALA A 538 -21.28 2.22 0.11
CA ALA A 538 -21.53 3.03 -1.07
C ALA A 538 -21.07 2.38 -2.40
N GLY A 539 -19.95 1.63 -2.37
CA GLY A 539 -19.41 0.94 -3.53
C GLY A 539 -20.29 -0.22 -3.99
N PHE A 540 -20.77 -1.05 -3.06
CA PHE A 540 -21.67 -2.16 -3.37
C PHE A 540 -23.01 -1.67 -3.92
N GLN A 541 -23.61 -0.66 -3.27
CA GLN A 541 -24.86 -0.05 -3.73
C GLN A 541 -24.72 0.50 -5.14
N ARG A 542 -23.64 1.24 -5.43
CA ARG A 542 -23.40 1.79 -6.77
C ARG A 542 -23.23 0.69 -7.82
N ASN A 543 -22.46 -0.36 -7.53
CA ASN A 543 -22.29 -1.49 -8.44
C ASN A 543 -23.61 -2.22 -8.74
N LEU A 544 -24.50 -2.30 -7.75
CA LEU A 544 -25.84 -2.87 -7.93
C LEU A 544 -26.66 -2.02 -8.91
N SER A 545 -26.64 -0.69 -8.78
CA SER A 545 -27.30 0.24 -9.70
C SER A 545 -26.77 0.10 -11.14
N VAL A 546 -25.44 0.03 -11.31
CA VAL A 546 -24.82 -0.15 -12.64
C VAL A 546 -25.27 -1.47 -13.30
N ALA A 547 -25.26 -2.58 -12.56
CA ALA A 547 -25.70 -3.87 -13.10
C ALA A 547 -27.21 -3.88 -13.45
N LEU A 548 -28.05 -3.20 -12.66
CA LEU A 548 -29.47 -3.03 -12.97
C LEU A 548 -29.68 -2.21 -14.25
N ASN A 549 -28.88 -1.15 -14.46
CA ASN A 549 -28.90 -0.37 -15.70
C ASN A 549 -28.49 -1.22 -16.91
N ARG A 550 -27.47 -2.07 -16.77
CA ARG A 550 -27.04 -3.03 -17.82
C ARG A 550 -28.17 -3.98 -18.23
N ILE A 551 -28.89 -4.54 -17.25
CA ILE A 551 -30.05 -5.42 -17.50
C ILE A 551 -31.17 -4.65 -18.19
N GLY A 552 -31.52 -3.46 -17.69
CA GLY A 552 -32.58 -2.65 -18.26
C GLY A 552 -32.34 -2.34 -19.74
N ALA A 553 -31.09 -2.06 -20.12
CA ALA A 553 -30.72 -1.80 -21.51
C ALA A 553 -30.93 -3.00 -22.42
N VAL A 554 -30.50 -4.19 -21.99
CA VAL A 554 -30.72 -5.44 -22.76
C VAL A 554 -32.21 -5.73 -22.93
N LEU A 555 -32.99 -5.61 -21.85
CA LEU A 555 -34.45 -5.84 -21.88
C LEU A 555 -35.17 -4.84 -22.79
N PHE A 556 -34.71 -3.59 -22.81
CA PHE A 556 -35.25 -2.55 -23.67
C PHE A 556 -35.02 -2.87 -25.15
N VAL A 557 -33.81 -3.30 -25.52
CA VAL A 557 -33.48 -3.74 -26.88
C VAL A 557 -34.30 -4.96 -27.28
N GLN A 558 -34.54 -5.90 -26.36
CA GLN A 558 -35.42 -7.05 -26.55
C GLN A 558 -36.92 -6.69 -26.62
N ARG A 559 -37.29 -5.40 -26.58
CA ARG A 559 -38.67 -4.90 -26.53
C ARG A 559 -39.47 -5.36 -25.29
N ASN A 560 -38.80 -5.89 -24.28
CA ASN A 560 -39.39 -6.15 -22.97
C ASN A 560 -39.41 -4.86 -22.13
N LEU A 561 -40.30 -3.94 -22.51
CA LEU A 561 -40.38 -2.61 -21.89
C LEU A 561 -40.76 -2.68 -20.42
N GLN A 562 -41.60 -3.64 -20.00
CA GLN A 562 -41.98 -3.81 -18.60
C GLN A 562 -40.80 -4.26 -17.74
N GLY A 563 -40.00 -5.21 -18.22
CA GLY A 563 -38.77 -5.64 -17.55
C GLY A 563 -37.72 -4.54 -17.48
N ALA A 564 -37.54 -3.77 -18.56
CA ALA A 564 -36.64 -2.63 -18.58
C ALA A 564 -37.06 -1.54 -17.58
N HIS A 565 -38.36 -1.22 -17.52
CA HIS A 565 -38.92 -0.30 -16.54
C HIS A 565 -38.64 -0.75 -15.10
N ALA A 566 -38.90 -2.03 -14.78
CA ALA A 566 -38.61 -2.56 -13.45
C ALA A 566 -37.12 -2.46 -13.07
N ALA A 567 -36.21 -2.77 -14.00
CA ALA A 567 -34.77 -2.71 -13.76
C ALA A 567 -34.27 -1.27 -13.55
N TYR A 568 -34.70 -0.31 -14.38
CA TYR A 568 -34.31 1.10 -14.23
C TYR A 568 -34.92 1.74 -12.98
N SER A 569 -36.17 1.43 -12.64
CA SER A 569 -36.78 1.92 -11.39
C SER A 569 -36.05 1.40 -10.16
N ALA A 570 -35.62 0.13 -10.16
CA ALA A 570 -34.81 -0.44 -9.07
C ALA A 570 -33.43 0.23 -8.98
N SER A 571 -32.80 0.53 -10.12
CA SER A 571 -31.53 1.25 -10.16
C SER A 571 -31.65 2.67 -9.60
N LEU A 572 -32.70 3.40 -10.01
CA LEU A 572 -32.99 4.76 -9.54
C LEU A 572 -33.16 4.79 -8.02
N ALA A 573 -33.93 3.87 -7.45
CA ALA A 573 -34.15 3.79 -6.01
C ALA A 573 -32.85 3.57 -5.20
N VAL A 574 -31.87 2.86 -5.76
CA VAL A 574 -30.56 2.66 -5.12
C VAL A 574 -29.73 3.94 -5.16
N ILE A 575 -29.63 4.57 -6.34
CA ILE A 575 -28.77 5.76 -6.50
C ILE A 575 -29.35 7.02 -5.84
N GLU A 576 -30.67 7.14 -5.71
CA GLU A 576 -31.35 8.20 -4.96
C GLU A 576 -30.95 8.17 -3.48
N LYS A 577 -31.04 6.98 -2.86
CA LYS A 577 -30.60 6.78 -1.47
C LYS A 577 -29.13 7.10 -1.30
N LEU A 578 -28.28 6.62 -2.22
CA LEU A 578 -26.85 6.85 -2.16
C LEU A 578 -26.49 8.33 -2.29
N THR A 579 -27.16 9.05 -3.19
CA THR A 579 -26.93 10.49 -3.40
C THR A 579 -27.42 11.31 -2.20
N ALA A 580 -28.53 10.91 -1.56
CA ALA A 580 -29.03 11.56 -0.34
C ALA A 580 -28.08 11.39 0.85
N ALA A 581 -27.47 10.20 1.00
CA ALA A 581 -26.50 9.92 2.06
C ALA A 581 -25.14 10.62 1.82
N HIS A 582 -24.81 10.88 0.55
CA HIS A 582 -23.51 11.42 0.14
C HIS A 582 -23.66 12.64 -0.78
N PRO A 583 -24.25 13.75 -0.29
CA PRO A 583 -24.65 14.86 -1.14
C PRO A 583 -23.47 15.51 -1.87
N ALA A 584 -22.26 15.48 -1.32
CA ALA A 584 -21.07 16.09 -1.93
C ALA A 584 -20.41 15.24 -3.03
N HIS A 585 -20.82 13.98 -3.22
CA HIS A 585 -20.19 13.09 -4.21
C HIS A 585 -20.74 13.32 -5.63
N LEU A 586 -19.93 13.97 -6.47
CA LEU A 586 -20.31 14.34 -7.85
C LEU A 586 -20.57 13.13 -8.76
N SER A 587 -19.89 12.00 -8.55
CA SER A 587 -20.10 10.77 -9.33
C SER A 587 -21.50 10.19 -9.12
N PHE A 588 -22.00 10.16 -7.87
CA PHE A 588 -23.35 9.65 -7.59
C PHE A 588 -24.44 10.54 -8.19
N ARG A 589 -24.23 11.87 -8.17
CA ARG A 589 -25.13 12.80 -8.86
C ARG A 589 -25.14 12.58 -10.38
N ARG A 590 -24.00 12.28 -11.00
CA ARG A 590 -23.93 11.92 -12.43
C ARG A 590 -24.71 10.62 -12.71
N ASP A 591 -24.55 9.61 -11.87
CA ASP A 591 -25.28 8.34 -11.99
C ASP A 591 -26.79 8.52 -11.77
N LEU A 592 -27.19 9.38 -10.83
CA LEU A 592 -28.59 9.76 -10.59
C LEU A 592 -29.22 10.40 -11.83
N ALA A 593 -28.53 11.36 -12.44
CA ALA A 593 -28.98 11.97 -13.70
C ALA A 593 -29.15 10.91 -14.80
N TRP A 594 -28.20 9.96 -14.91
CA TRP A 594 -28.28 8.89 -15.88
C TRP A 594 -29.48 7.96 -15.66
N CYS A 595 -29.77 7.59 -14.41
CA CYS A 595 -30.91 6.74 -14.07
C CYS A 595 -32.25 7.40 -14.44
N HIS A 596 -32.40 8.70 -14.18
CA HIS A 596 -33.58 9.46 -14.62
C HIS A 596 -33.73 9.46 -16.15
N ALA A 597 -32.63 9.61 -16.91
CA ALA A 597 -32.68 9.56 -18.37
C ALA A 597 -33.12 8.19 -18.91
N LEU A 598 -32.54 7.10 -18.39
CA LEU A 598 -32.90 5.72 -18.77
C LEU A 598 -34.37 5.41 -18.48
N LEU A 599 -34.86 5.84 -17.31
CA LEU A 599 -36.24 5.63 -16.91
C LEU A 599 -37.21 6.44 -17.78
N ALA A 600 -36.85 7.68 -18.13
CA ALA A 600 -37.65 8.49 -19.06
C ALA A 600 -37.82 7.82 -20.43
N ASP A 601 -36.75 7.22 -20.95
CA ASP A 601 -36.76 6.57 -22.27
C ASP A 601 -37.66 5.34 -22.31
N VAL A 602 -37.61 4.48 -21.28
CA VAL A 602 -38.51 3.33 -21.22
C VAL A 602 -39.97 3.74 -20.99
N LEU A 603 -40.23 4.77 -20.19
CA LEU A 603 -41.58 5.30 -19.98
C LEU A 603 -42.15 5.90 -21.27
N GLY A 604 -41.33 6.62 -22.03
CA GLY A 604 -41.72 7.16 -23.33
C GLY A 604 -42.08 6.06 -24.33
N ALA A 605 -41.27 4.99 -24.40
CA ALA A 605 -41.55 3.83 -25.24
C ALA A 605 -42.82 3.05 -24.81
N GLN A 606 -43.20 3.13 -23.53
CA GLN A 606 -44.46 2.58 -23.01
C GLN A 606 -45.67 3.50 -23.26
N GLY A 607 -45.49 4.69 -23.85
CA GLY A 607 -46.55 5.69 -24.01
C GLY A 607 -46.90 6.46 -22.71
N ARG A 608 -46.13 6.27 -21.63
CA ARG A 608 -46.35 6.91 -20.32
C ARG A 608 -45.68 8.29 -20.29
N HIS A 609 -46.13 9.17 -21.19
CA HIS A 609 -45.46 10.44 -21.50
C HIS A 609 -45.38 11.42 -20.33
N ALA A 610 -46.40 11.47 -19.46
CA ALA A 610 -46.40 12.36 -18.30
C ALA A 610 -45.31 11.96 -17.28
N GLU A 611 -45.14 10.66 -17.06
CA GLU A 611 -44.11 10.15 -16.16
C GLU A 611 -42.71 10.29 -16.78
N ALA A 612 -42.58 10.04 -18.10
CA ALA A 612 -41.34 10.28 -18.83
C ALA A 612 -40.90 11.75 -18.73
N PHE A 613 -41.85 12.69 -18.80
CA PHE A 613 -41.60 14.12 -18.64
C PHE A 613 -41.03 14.45 -17.25
N GLU A 614 -41.62 13.95 -16.16
CA GLU A 614 -41.09 14.19 -14.82
C GLU A 614 -39.67 13.63 -14.65
N GLN A 615 -39.37 12.47 -15.24
CA GLN A 615 -38.01 11.93 -15.22
C GLN A 615 -37.03 12.78 -16.05
N ARG A 616 -37.44 13.31 -17.21
CA ARG A 616 -36.61 14.27 -17.98
C ARG A 616 -36.38 15.58 -17.21
N ARG A 617 -37.38 16.06 -16.49
CA ARG A 617 -37.28 17.24 -15.64
C ARG A 617 -36.28 17.03 -14.50
N ASN A 618 -36.34 15.89 -13.82
CA ASN A 618 -35.39 15.52 -12.77
C ASN A 618 -33.96 15.38 -13.31
N ASN A 619 -33.79 14.73 -14.47
CA ASN A 619 -32.50 14.67 -15.16
C ASN A 619 -31.93 16.08 -15.43
N ALA A 620 -32.71 16.97 -16.06
CA ALA A 620 -32.27 18.34 -16.36
C ALA A 620 -31.91 19.13 -15.09
N ALA A 621 -32.67 18.96 -14.00
CA ALA A 621 -32.38 19.60 -12.72
C ALA A 621 -31.03 19.17 -12.15
N VAL A 622 -30.73 17.86 -12.13
CA VAL A 622 -29.45 17.34 -11.63
C VAL A 622 -28.28 17.78 -12.52
N VAL A 623 -28.43 17.71 -13.85
CA VAL A 623 -27.37 18.14 -14.78
C VAL A 623 -27.11 19.65 -14.68
N THR A 624 -28.14 20.46 -14.46
CA THR A 624 -27.99 21.91 -14.20
C THR A 624 -27.14 22.17 -12.96
N GLN A 625 -27.40 21.46 -11.86
CA GLN A 625 -26.60 21.60 -10.64
C GLN A 625 -25.13 21.21 -10.88
N LEU A 626 -24.89 20.13 -11.64
CA LEU A 626 -23.55 19.68 -11.97
C LEU A 626 -22.81 20.71 -12.85
N ALA A 627 -23.43 21.18 -13.92
CA ALA A 627 -22.85 22.14 -14.86
C ALA A 627 -22.57 23.51 -14.21
N ASN A 628 -23.41 23.96 -13.29
CA ASN A 628 -23.16 25.19 -12.53
C ASN A 628 -21.98 25.06 -11.56
N ALA A 629 -21.73 23.85 -11.05
CA ALA A 629 -20.60 23.59 -10.15
C ALA A 629 -19.25 23.48 -10.90
N ALA A 630 -19.28 23.22 -12.21
CA ALA A 630 -18.10 23.13 -13.06
C ALA A 630 -18.37 23.84 -14.41
N PRO A 631 -18.40 25.20 -14.43
CA PRO A 631 -18.75 25.97 -15.61
C PRO A 631 -17.78 25.74 -16.77
N ASP A 632 -16.51 25.46 -16.49
CA ASP A 632 -15.47 25.26 -17.51
C ASP A 632 -15.40 23.81 -18.06
N ASP A 633 -16.25 22.90 -17.58
CA ASP A 633 -16.32 21.50 -18.05
C ASP A 633 -17.20 21.42 -19.31
N SER A 634 -16.57 21.56 -20.49
CA SER A 634 -17.25 21.56 -21.79
C SER A 634 -18.13 20.31 -22.04
N PRO A 635 -17.69 19.07 -21.76
CA PRO A 635 -18.57 17.88 -21.79
C PRO A 635 -19.83 18.01 -20.91
N LEU A 636 -19.70 18.63 -19.74
CA LEU A 636 -20.82 18.84 -18.83
C LEU A 636 -21.77 19.96 -19.29
N GLN A 637 -21.25 21.02 -19.91
CA GLN A 637 -22.07 22.02 -20.59
C GLN A 637 -22.84 21.40 -21.76
N GLN A 638 -22.22 20.50 -22.52
CA GLN A 638 -22.88 19.78 -23.61
C GLN A 638 -24.00 18.85 -23.09
N ALA A 639 -23.75 18.18 -21.96
CA ALA A 639 -24.77 17.40 -21.27
C ALA A 639 -25.94 18.26 -20.80
N LEU A 640 -25.67 19.46 -20.29
CA LEU A 640 -26.70 20.42 -19.88
C LEU A 640 -27.59 20.81 -21.06
N ALA A 641 -27.00 21.25 -22.17
CA ALA A 641 -27.76 21.62 -23.37
C ALA A 641 -28.58 20.43 -23.90
N THR A 642 -28.02 19.22 -23.92
CA THR A 642 -28.71 17.99 -24.34
C THR A 642 -29.87 17.63 -23.42
N SER A 643 -29.71 17.75 -22.10
CA SER A 643 -30.78 17.47 -21.14
C SER A 643 -32.00 18.40 -21.32
N TYR A 644 -31.75 19.69 -21.59
CA TYR A 644 -32.83 20.61 -21.94
C TYR A 644 -33.47 20.28 -23.28
N GLN A 645 -32.70 19.88 -24.30
CA GLN A 645 -33.30 19.41 -25.56
C GLN A 645 -34.26 18.23 -25.30
N ASN A 646 -33.81 17.22 -24.54
CA ASN A 646 -34.61 16.04 -24.23
C ASN A 646 -35.85 16.37 -23.39
N LEU A 647 -35.77 17.37 -22.51
CA LEU A 647 -36.94 17.89 -21.78
C LEU A 647 -37.93 18.59 -22.74
N GLY A 648 -37.42 19.35 -23.72
CA GLY A 648 -38.23 19.93 -24.79
C GLY A 648 -38.94 18.85 -25.63
N ASP A 649 -38.26 17.75 -25.94
CA ASP A 649 -38.85 16.61 -26.65
C ASP A 649 -39.98 15.94 -25.85
N ALA A 650 -39.85 15.86 -24.52
CA ALA A 650 -40.86 15.26 -23.65
C ALA A 650 -42.17 16.08 -23.53
N PHE A 651 -42.13 17.38 -23.86
CA PHE A 651 -43.35 18.21 -23.92
C PHE A 651 -44.23 17.94 -25.13
N LEU A 652 -43.64 17.50 -26.26
CA LEU A 652 -44.37 17.27 -27.51
C LEU A 652 -45.48 16.22 -27.41
N PRO A 653 -45.26 15.01 -26.85
CA PRO A 653 -46.33 14.02 -26.71
C PRO A 653 -47.40 14.41 -25.67
N LEU A 654 -47.13 15.44 -24.85
CA LEU A 654 -48.13 16.02 -23.93
C LEU A 654 -48.95 17.14 -24.59
N GLY A 655 -48.72 17.45 -25.87
CA GLY A 655 -49.37 18.55 -26.58
C GLY A 655 -48.94 19.94 -26.13
N ASN A 656 -47.94 20.06 -25.26
CA ASN A 656 -47.49 21.35 -24.71
C ASN A 656 -46.37 21.94 -25.59
N ILE A 657 -46.77 22.46 -26.75
CA ILE A 657 -45.84 23.03 -27.74
C ILE A 657 -45.12 24.26 -27.19
N ASP A 658 -45.78 25.08 -26.37
CA ASP A 658 -45.19 26.28 -25.76
C ASP A 658 -44.07 25.95 -24.77
N GLY A 659 -44.27 24.90 -23.96
CA GLY A 659 -43.24 24.34 -23.08
C GLY A 659 -42.04 23.82 -23.86
N ALA A 660 -42.29 23.07 -24.94
CA ALA A 660 -41.23 22.57 -25.83
C ALA A 660 -40.39 23.72 -26.41
N LEU A 661 -41.05 24.75 -26.97
CA LEU A 661 -40.38 25.93 -27.53
C LEU A 661 -39.55 26.68 -26.49
N THR A 662 -40.09 26.85 -25.28
CA THR A 662 -39.38 27.52 -24.18
C THR A 662 -38.09 26.81 -23.84
N VAL A 663 -38.14 25.49 -23.66
CA VAL A 663 -36.96 24.72 -23.27
C VAL A 663 -35.95 24.57 -24.42
N TYR A 664 -36.41 24.40 -25.67
CA TYR A 664 -35.49 24.40 -26.81
C TYR A 664 -34.73 25.72 -26.96
N ARG A 665 -35.37 26.86 -26.68
CA ARG A 665 -34.69 28.16 -26.69
C ARG A 665 -33.64 28.28 -25.61
N ILE A 666 -33.88 27.73 -24.42
CA ILE A 666 -32.86 27.65 -23.35
C ILE A 666 -31.67 26.83 -23.81
N SER A 667 -31.91 25.62 -24.36
CA SER A 667 -30.85 24.75 -24.89
C SER A 667 -30.07 25.42 -26.04
N LEU A 668 -30.76 26.13 -26.94
CA LEU A 668 -30.14 26.87 -28.04
C LEU A 668 -29.27 28.02 -27.53
N GLY A 669 -29.71 28.74 -26.49
CA GLY A 669 -28.94 29.81 -25.87
C GLY A 669 -27.69 29.31 -25.12
N LEU A 670 -27.72 28.10 -24.55
CA LEU A 670 -26.53 27.44 -23.99
C LEU A 670 -25.55 27.07 -25.11
N THR A 671 -26.06 26.36 -26.12
CA THR A 671 -25.28 25.90 -27.30
C THR A 671 -24.59 27.06 -28.03
N LYS A 672 -25.31 28.17 -28.23
CA LYS A 672 -24.76 29.35 -28.92
C LYS A 672 -23.61 29.99 -28.14
N ARG A 673 -23.75 30.14 -26.81
CA ARG A 673 -22.69 30.69 -25.97
C ARG A 673 -21.39 29.90 -26.07
N GLU A 674 -21.49 28.58 -26.10
CA GLU A 674 -20.33 27.69 -26.22
C GLU A 674 -19.68 27.76 -27.61
N LEU A 675 -20.48 27.81 -28.69
CA LEU A 675 -19.96 28.02 -30.05
C LEU A 675 -19.25 29.38 -30.21
N ASP A 676 -19.81 30.43 -29.62
CA ASP A 676 -19.22 31.77 -29.64
C ASP A 676 -17.89 31.81 -28.84
N ALA A 677 -17.74 31.01 -27.78
CA ALA A 677 -16.55 30.94 -26.95
C ALA A 677 -15.44 30.03 -27.51
N ASN A 678 -15.79 28.90 -28.12
CA ASN A 678 -14.84 27.81 -28.42
C ASN A 678 -14.64 27.51 -29.93
N GLY A 679 -15.33 28.23 -30.83
CA GLY A 679 -15.21 28.02 -32.28
C GLY A 679 -16.03 26.82 -32.80
N GLN A 680 -15.71 26.33 -34.02
CA GLN A 680 -16.50 25.29 -34.72
C GLN A 680 -16.27 23.87 -34.15
N ASP A 681 -16.76 23.61 -32.94
CA ASP A 681 -16.84 22.24 -32.41
C ASP A 681 -17.94 21.43 -33.13
N PRO A 682 -17.63 20.25 -33.69
CA PRO A 682 -18.61 19.43 -34.42
C PRO A 682 -19.81 18.98 -33.58
N GLY A 683 -19.62 18.72 -32.28
CA GLY A 683 -20.67 18.29 -31.36
C GLY A 683 -21.66 19.41 -31.06
N TRP A 684 -21.15 20.61 -30.80
CA TRP A 684 -21.97 21.80 -30.59
C TRP A 684 -22.71 22.24 -31.87
N ASN A 685 -22.06 22.13 -33.04
CA ASN A 685 -22.70 22.41 -34.33
C ASN A 685 -23.86 21.44 -34.65
N ALA A 686 -23.69 20.16 -34.36
CA ALA A 686 -24.75 19.16 -34.54
C ALA A 686 -25.96 19.45 -33.63
N LEU A 687 -25.69 19.79 -32.36
CA LEU A 687 -26.74 20.14 -31.39
C LEU A 687 -27.47 21.43 -31.80
N TYR A 688 -26.74 22.46 -32.21
CA TYR A 688 -27.30 23.72 -32.71
C TYR A 688 -28.26 23.50 -33.89
N THR A 689 -27.82 22.70 -34.87
CA THR A 689 -28.63 22.37 -36.05
C THR A 689 -29.89 21.59 -35.67
N SER A 690 -29.76 20.60 -34.77
CA SER A 690 -30.89 19.82 -34.27
C SER A 690 -31.94 20.69 -33.59
N LEU A 691 -31.51 21.62 -32.72
CA LEU A 691 -32.39 22.54 -32.01
C LEU A 691 -33.14 23.49 -32.94
N LEU A 692 -32.47 24.04 -33.97
CA LEU A 692 -33.14 24.88 -34.97
C LEU A 692 -34.22 24.12 -35.73
N GLN A 693 -33.96 22.87 -36.11
CA GLN A 693 -34.95 22.01 -36.77
C GLN A 693 -36.14 21.71 -35.84
N LYS A 694 -35.88 21.38 -34.56
CA LYS A 694 -36.92 21.11 -33.56
C LYS A 694 -37.78 22.34 -33.26
N ILE A 695 -37.17 23.52 -33.11
CA ILE A 695 -37.88 24.79 -32.93
C ILE A 695 -38.75 25.10 -34.15
N ARG A 696 -38.22 24.95 -35.37
CA ARG A 696 -39.00 25.15 -36.59
C ARG A 696 -40.20 24.21 -36.66
N ALA A 697 -40.00 22.92 -36.37
CA ALA A 697 -41.08 21.94 -36.37
C ALA A 697 -42.15 22.26 -35.31
N ALA A 698 -41.73 22.64 -34.10
CA ALA A 698 -42.66 23.03 -33.03
C ALA A 698 -43.44 24.32 -33.37
N LEU A 699 -42.81 25.33 -33.98
CA LEU A 699 -43.51 26.54 -34.46
C LEU A 699 -44.51 26.25 -35.58
N LEU A 700 -44.21 25.30 -36.46
CA LEU A 700 -45.15 24.86 -37.49
C LEU A 700 -46.35 24.13 -36.86
N ALA A 701 -46.10 23.25 -35.89
CA ALA A 701 -47.17 22.58 -35.13
C ALA A 701 -48.02 23.58 -34.34
N GLN A 702 -47.40 24.60 -33.72
CA GLN A 702 -48.09 25.68 -33.01
C GLN A 702 -49.03 26.47 -33.93
N ARG A 703 -48.64 26.69 -35.19
CA ARG A 703 -49.49 27.37 -36.20
C ARG A 703 -50.63 26.50 -36.74
N GLN A 704 -50.49 25.17 -36.67
CA GLN A 704 -51.53 24.22 -37.06
C GLN A 704 -52.55 23.98 -35.94
N VAL A 705 -52.14 24.11 -34.66
CA VAL A 705 -53.03 24.20 -33.50
C VAL A 705 -53.52 25.64 -33.34
N ALA A 706 -54.39 26.07 -34.25
CA ALA A 706 -55.10 27.33 -34.15
C ALA A 706 -56.04 27.34 -32.91
N PRO A 707 -56.32 28.51 -32.30
CA PRO A 707 -57.15 28.57 -31.10
C PRO A 707 -58.61 28.25 -31.46
N SER A 708 -59.22 27.31 -30.74
CA SER A 708 -60.68 27.28 -30.63
C SER A 708 -61.13 28.57 -29.94
N ALA A 709 -61.95 29.36 -30.64
CA ALA A 709 -62.62 30.55 -30.13
C ALA A 709 -63.42 30.29 -28.86
#